data_AF-A0AAV8CW94-F1
#
_entry.id   AF-A0AAV8CW94-F1
#
_cell.length_a   1.000
_cell.length_b   1.000
_cell.length_c   1.000
_cell.angle_alpha   90.00
_cell.angle_beta   90.00
_cell.angle_gamma   90.00
#
_symmetry.space_group_name_H-M   'P 1'
#
loop_
_entity.id
_entity.type
_entity.pdbx_description
1 polymer ?
#
loop_
_entity_poly.entity_id
_entity_poly.type
_entity_poly.pdbx_seq_one_letter_code
_entity_poly.pdbx_strand_id
1 'polypeptide(L)'
;MGKSSAVGVRIESLILFRHLMRFGELISTVRNTNYETIVEAMTDAMAISNGGPLILEACRTMSVLTRGAGPHHLQLWVCNIDRISADIILRRFTYNQNLLGNKEILEVHQHVWDILSFLVAYLPQQFRPKSTGLDDLISSACSWALTVVGRRSRSMSSDILYLDEAVCRALLLMLLSPCNYVSQTSRSILSAQFEPYYDSISQLVERVFASLHSTSTGAVPTSQAISDLTILGCLATFPQYQTLILKWKGLNIFLDVIKGRLDGDILVDREKVMPHLRKLYTGKTCCSELVNDWEGADLSLFYALICLSQLIDASNYSIQDSTNSPFWRILRDDHIGEGPKSYCAYILSLFGVYGFPSNFGTKIGELSDMKVLADIRFLLSAEYTLDVHGAILAARCPKLVPPNIEAVSDKMTIVKMSERVDKEALGKILGYVYTGFTELNDLDEGCFKKVKVLANNCSLESLSQMLNKEWPKWGSCGPHFNLTGALGLDGHPFLDVILEAKSSKQMSCKYSSCHLSTPHVHAHKIILCANCEYLRGLFSSGMHDSFSNLIKVPIDYEALIKLNKYFYHGKMPQVNPDCYWKSLTREEQISELIAYTELSSLAEYWFLEGVAEDCLSSMLPLLSYGNTDIEVIIEVVHFAYNLGQYRVVEMCVKNLAPMYPKLRYSGYIAETGDDVAEILRIEHVRLLENHSPNLQ
;
A
#
# COMPACT_ATOMS: atom_id res chain seq x y z
N MET A 1 -18.99 10.58 -25.43
CA MET A 1 -18.27 11.62 -24.65
C MET A 1 -17.95 12.89 -25.45
N GLY A 2 -17.61 12.81 -26.74
CA GLY A 2 -17.19 13.95 -27.55
C GLY A 2 -18.24 15.06 -27.74
N LYS A 3 -17.77 16.25 -28.13
CA LYS A 3 -18.57 17.47 -28.33
C LYS A 3 -19.74 17.32 -29.31
N SER A 4 -19.65 16.38 -30.26
CA SER A 4 -20.69 16.11 -31.26
C SER A 4 -21.93 15.42 -30.69
N SER A 5 -21.87 14.89 -29.47
CA SER A 5 -22.99 14.19 -28.81
C SER A 5 -23.85 15.15 -27.99
N ALA A 6 -25.15 14.85 -27.86
CA ALA A 6 -26.06 15.58 -26.98
C ALA A 6 -25.59 15.57 -25.51
N VAL A 7 -25.90 16.62 -24.76
CA VAL A 7 -25.45 16.79 -23.34
C VAL A 7 -25.80 15.58 -22.47
N GLY A 8 -27.04 15.08 -22.55
CA GLY A 8 -27.47 13.89 -21.79
C GLY A 8 -26.63 12.65 -22.10
N VAL A 9 -26.35 12.40 -23.39
CA VAL A 9 -25.49 11.26 -23.81
C VAL A 9 -24.08 11.41 -23.26
N ARG A 10 -23.55 12.64 -23.20
CA ARG A 10 -22.22 12.90 -22.63
C ARG A 10 -22.18 12.66 -21.14
N ILE A 11 -23.22 13.04 -20.40
CA ILE A 11 -23.36 12.75 -18.96
C ILE A 11 -23.37 11.24 -18.71
N GLU A 12 -24.25 10.51 -19.39
CA GLU A 12 -24.33 9.04 -19.24
C GLU A 12 -23.02 8.35 -19.64
N SER A 13 -22.34 8.85 -20.68
CA SER A 13 -21.03 8.34 -21.06
C SER A 13 -19.97 8.53 -19.95
N LEU A 14 -19.97 9.69 -19.27
CA LEU A 14 -19.05 9.99 -18.16
C LEU A 14 -19.36 9.13 -16.93
N ILE A 15 -20.64 8.94 -16.62
CA ILE A 15 -21.08 8.05 -15.53
C ILE A 15 -20.62 6.62 -15.80
N LEU A 16 -20.88 6.10 -17.01
CA LEU A 16 -20.43 4.78 -17.42
C LEU A 16 -18.91 4.66 -17.36
N PHE A 17 -18.19 5.66 -17.87
CA PHE A 17 -16.74 5.67 -17.84
C PHE A 17 -16.20 5.64 -16.40
N ARG A 18 -16.78 6.43 -15.49
CA ARG A 18 -16.43 6.39 -14.07
C ARG A 18 -16.70 5.02 -13.44
N HIS A 19 -17.76 4.32 -13.84
CA HIS A 19 -18.03 2.95 -13.40
C HIS A 19 -17.04 1.93 -13.98
N LEU A 20 -16.55 2.15 -15.19
CA LEU A 20 -15.53 1.31 -15.81
C LEU A 20 -14.15 1.52 -15.16
N MET A 21 -13.86 2.73 -14.69
CA MET A 21 -12.63 3.04 -13.94
C MET A 21 -12.52 2.30 -12.59
N ARG A 22 -13.56 1.55 -12.18
CA ARG A 22 -13.56 0.65 -11.01
C ARG A 22 -12.67 -0.59 -11.21
N PHE A 23 -12.32 -0.93 -12.45
CA PHE A 23 -11.50 -2.10 -12.76
C PHE A 23 -10.02 -1.68 -12.90
N GLY A 24 -9.16 -2.20 -12.02
CA GLY A 24 -7.72 -1.84 -11.92
C GLY A 24 -6.96 -1.94 -13.25
N GLU A 25 -7.21 -2.99 -14.02
CA GLU A 25 -6.58 -3.18 -15.34
C GLU A 25 -7.06 -2.14 -16.36
N LEU A 26 -8.34 -1.78 -16.33
CA LEU A 26 -8.91 -0.83 -17.28
C LEU A 26 -8.45 0.61 -16.98
N ILE A 27 -8.37 1.00 -15.70
CA ILE A 27 -7.86 2.32 -15.33
C ILE A 27 -6.39 2.50 -15.71
N SER A 28 -5.56 1.45 -15.55
CA SER A 28 -4.16 1.50 -15.97
C SER A 28 -4.02 1.63 -17.49
N THR A 29 -4.83 0.87 -18.25
CA THR A 29 -4.88 0.95 -19.72
C THR A 29 -5.28 2.35 -20.19
N VAL A 30 -6.38 2.87 -19.65
CA VAL A 30 -6.88 4.22 -19.94
C VAL A 30 -5.83 5.30 -19.68
N ARG A 31 -5.13 5.22 -18.53
CA ARG A 31 -4.12 6.21 -18.13
C ARG A 31 -2.90 6.23 -19.05
N ASN A 32 -2.63 5.12 -19.76
CA ASN A 32 -1.38 4.91 -20.48
C ASN A 32 -1.51 4.91 -22.01
N THR A 33 -2.61 4.41 -22.59
CA THR A 33 -2.70 4.19 -24.05
C THR A 33 -3.72 5.07 -24.78
N ASN A 34 -4.86 5.41 -24.17
CA ASN A 34 -5.97 6.14 -24.83
C ASN A 34 -6.34 7.46 -24.13
N TYR A 35 -5.41 8.03 -23.37
CA TYR A 35 -5.72 9.14 -22.48
C TYR A 35 -6.00 10.47 -23.19
N GLU A 36 -5.41 10.71 -24.37
CA GLU A 36 -5.49 12.03 -25.04
C GLU A 36 -6.93 12.42 -25.37
N THR A 37 -7.65 11.57 -26.11
CA THR A 37 -9.04 11.82 -26.51
C THR A 37 -9.99 11.90 -25.31
N ILE A 38 -9.70 11.13 -24.26
CA ILE A 38 -10.51 11.09 -23.02
C ILE A 38 -10.33 12.41 -22.27
N VAL A 39 -9.08 12.85 -22.09
CA VAL A 39 -8.74 14.12 -21.44
C VAL A 39 -9.38 15.28 -22.19
N GLU A 40 -9.24 15.34 -23.51
CA GLU A 40 -9.84 16.39 -24.34
C GLU A 40 -11.37 16.45 -24.19
N ALA A 41 -12.04 15.29 -24.28
CA ALA A 41 -13.51 15.22 -24.17
C ALA A 41 -14.02 15.68 -22.79
N MET A 42 -13.25 15.42 -21.73
CA MET A 42 -13.58 15.84 -20.36
C MET A 42 -13.27 17.32 -20.12
N THR A 43 -12.11 17.82 -20.55
CA THR A 43 -11.79 19.26 -20.45
C THR A 43 -12.79 20.10 -21.24
N ASP A 44 -13.24 19.58 -22.39
CA ASP A 44 -14.30 20.17 -23.18
C ASP A 44 -15.65 20.17 -22.48
N ALA A 45 -15.96 19.14 -21.68
CA ALA A 45 -17.18 19.10 -20.88
C ALA A 45 -17.13 20.12 -19.73
N MET A 46 -15.98 20.25 -19.07
CA MET A 46 -15.75 21.25 -18.02
C MET A 46 -15.80 22.69 -18.56
N ALA A 47 -15.35 22.91 -19.79
CA ALA A 47 -15.27 24.24 -20.39
C ALA A 47 -16.63 24.82 -20.84
N ILE A 48 -17.75 24.09 -20.75
CA ILE A 48 -19.08 24.56 -21.20
C ILE A 48 -19.69 25.57 -20.23
N SER A 49 -20.19 26.70 -20.74
CA SER A 49 -20.72 27.80 -19.91
C SER A 49 -22.08 27.54 -19.24
N ASN A 50 -22.93 26.69 -19.82
CA ASN A 50 -24.33 26.46 -19.38
C ASN A 50 -24.66 24.96 -19.13
N GLY A 51 -23.72 24.21 -18.58
CA GLY A 51 -23.78 22.75 -18.52
C GLY A 51 -23.77 22.15 -17.11
N GLY A 52 -24.28 22.82 -16.07
CA GLY A 52 -24.15 22.44 -14.64
C GLY A 52 -23.92 20.94 -14.36
N PRO A 53 -24.89 20.05 -14.68
CA PRO A 53 -24.75 18.61 -14.46
C PRO A 53 -23.62 17.93 -15.25
N LEU A 54 -23.36 18.38 -16.47
CA LEU A 54 -22.25 17.91 -17.31
C LEU A 54 -20.89 18.37 -16.76
N ILE A 55 -20.80 19.61 -16.26
CA ILE A 55 -19.58 20.12 -15.62
C ILE A 55 -19.29 19.32 -14.36
N LEU A 56 -20.30 19.13 -13.51
CA LEU A 56 -20.18 18.33 -12.29
C LEU A 56 -19.70 16.92 -12.58
N GLU A 57 -20.35 16.25 -13.54
CA GLU A 57 -20.00 14.87 -13.86
C GLU A 57 -18.62 14.76 -14.53
N ALA A 58 -18.22 15.75 -15.32
CA ALA A 58 -16.87 15.84 -15.86
C ALA A 58 -15.82 16.06 -14.75
N CYS A 59 -16.07 16.95 -13.79
CA CYS A 59 -15.17 17.19 -12.66
C CYS A 59 -15.06 15.95 -11.76
N ARG A 60 -16.18 15.30 -11.43
CA ARG A 60 -16.21 14.03 -10.67
C ARG A 60 -15.37 12.97 -11.37
N THR A 61 -15.59 12.76 -12.67
CA THR A 61 -14.89 11.73 -13.43
C THR A 61 -13.39 12.04 -13.57
N MET A 62 -13.04 13.32 -13.78
CA MET A 62 -11.65 13.73 -13.92
C MET A 62 -10.88 13.65 -12.60
N SER A 63 -11.51 14.00 -11.47
CA SER A 63 -10.90 13.87 -10.14
C SER A 63 -10.49 12.43 -9.84
N VAL A 64 -11.23 11.44 -10.37
CA VAL A 64 -10.89 10.02 -10.28
C VAL A 64 -9.70 9.67 -11.18
N LEU A 65 -9.70 10.17 -12.41
CA LEU A 65 -8.62 9.93 -13.38
C LEU A 65 -7.28 10.42 -12.82
N THR A 66 -7.25 11.65 -12.29
CA THR A 66 -6.01 12.32 -11.85
C THR A 66 -5.37 11.75 -10.59
N ARG A 67 -6.09 10.95 -9.77
CA ARG A 67 -5.53 10.37 -8.53
C ARG A 67 -4.25 9.54 -8.76
N GLY A 68 -4.14 8.85 -9.89
CA GLY A 68 -2.95 8.04 -10.20
C GLY A 68 -2.04 8.70 -11.23
N ALA A 69 -0.74 8.49 -11.07
CA ALA A 69 0.28 8.95 -12.00
C ALA A 69 0.05 8.46 -13.43
N GLY A 70 0.37 9.29 -14.42
CA GLY A 70 0.44 8.86 -15.81
C GLY A 70 0.65 10.02 -16.79
N PRO A 71 0.89 9.71 -18.07
CA PRO A 71 1.14 10.72 -19.11
C PRO A 71 -0.07 11.67 -19.32
N HIS A 72 -1.27 11.22 -18.98
CA HIS A 72 -2.50 12.00 -18.99
C HIS A 72 -2.46 13.28 -18.14
N HIS A 73 -1.62 13.36 -17.10
CA HIS A 73 -1.43 14.59 -16.32
C HIS A 73 -0.84 15.72 -17.16
N LEU A 74 0.19 15.43 -17.97
CA LEU A 74 0.80 16.43 -18.86
C LEU A 74 -0.19 16.87 -19.95
N GLN A 75 -1.00 15.94 -20.45
CA GLN A 75 -2.04 16.26 -21.43
C GLN A 75 -3.08 17.25 -20.88
N LEU A 76 -3.47 17.12 -19.60
CA LEU A 76 -4.40 18.07 -18.98
C LEU A 76 -3.86 19.51 -19.00
N TRP A 77 -2.55 19.69 -18.78
CA TRP A 77 -1.91 21.00 -18.92
C TRP A 77 -1.89 21.50 -20.36
N VAL A 78 -1.70 20.61 -21.36
CA VAL A 78 -1.82 20.94 -22.79
C VAL A 78 -3.24 21.42 -23.12
N CYS A 79 -4.26 20.80 -22.53
CA CYS A 79 -5.66 21.19 -22.66
C CYS A 79 -6.06 22.43 -21.84
N ASN A 80 -5.10 23.17 -21.26
CA ASN A 80 -5.32 24.38 -20.46
C ASN A 80 -6.25 24.17 -19.25
N ILE A 81 -6.09 23.04 -18.54
CA ILE A 81 -6.88 22.74 -17.35
C ILE A 81 -6.80 23.84 -16.28
N ASP A 82 -5.68 24.56 -16.20
CA ASP A 82 -5.47 25.70 -15.31
C ASP A 82 -6.44 26.84 -15.61
N ARG A 83 -6.60 27.21 -16.89
CA ARG A 83 -7.55 28.25 -17.30
C ARG A 83 -9.00 27.83 -17.08
N ILE A 84 -9.32 26.58 -17.41
CA ILE A 84 -10.67 26.04 -17.24
C ILE A 84 -11.05 26.02 -15.75
N SER A 85 -10.12 25.56 -14.90
CA SER A 85 -10.31 25.52 -13.45
C SER A 85 -10.44 26.92 -12.85
N ALA A 86 -9.60 27.88 -13.29
CA ALA A 86 -9.69 29.27 -12.88
C ALA A 86 -11.03 29.90 -13.29
N ASP A 87 -11.51 29.66 -14.50
CA ASP A 87 -12.80 30.18 -14.99
C ASP A 87 -13.97 29.60 -14.18
N ILE A 88 -13.93 28.31 -13.85
CA ILE A 88 -14.92 27.66 -12.97
C ILE A 88 -14.92 28.33 -11.59
N ILE A 89 -13.76 28.37 -10.90
CA ILE A 89 -13.65 28.84 -9.52
C ILE A 89 -13.93 30.35 -9.39
N LEU A 90 -13.39 31.16 -10.32
CA LEU A 90 -13.34 32.63 -10.18
C LEU A 90 -14.46 33.36 -10.90
N ARG A 91 -15.00 32.83 -12.01
CA ARG A 91 -15.83 33.62 -12.94
C ARG A 91 -17.23 33.07 -13.14
N ARG A 92 -17.39 31.75 -13.21
CA ARG A 92 -18.69 31.12 -13.54
C ARG A 92 -19.63 31.00 -12.35
N PHE A 93 -19.09 30.95 -11.14
CA PHE A 93 -19.89 30.76 -9.92
C PHE A 93 -19.84 31.93 -8.93
N THR A 94 -19.22 33.05 -9.31
CA THR A 94 -19.17 34.31 -8.54
C THR A 94 -20.31 35.29 -8.87
N TYR A 95 -21.15 35.03 -9.89
CA TYR A 95 -22.20 35.97 -10.32
C TYR A 95 -23.53 35.89 -9.53
N ASN A 96 -23.63 35.04 -8.51
CA ASN A 96 -24.71 35.09 -7.53
C ASN A 96 -24.09 35.02 -6.14
N GLN A 97 -24.31 36.06 -5.33
CA GLN A 97 -23.77 36.26 -3.98
C GLN A 97 -24.19 35.20 -2.93
N ASN A 98 -24.63 34.01 -3.34
CA ASN A 98 -25.02 32.89 -2.47
C ASN A 98 -24.27 31.59 -2.82
N LEU A 99 -22.94 31.64 -2.93
CA LEU A 99 -22.07 30.44 -2.99
C LEU A 99 -22.38 29.45 -1.85
N LEU A 100 -22.80 29.97 -0.69
CA LEU A 100 -23.16 29.23 0.52
C LEU A 100 -24.51 28.48 0.43
N GLY A 101 -25.31 28.69 -0.64
CA GLY A 101 -26.65 28.10 -0.79
C GLY A 101 -26.79 27.01 -1.85
N ASN A 102 -25.79 26.82 -2.73
CA ASN A 102 -25.89 25.88 -3.85
C ASN A 102 -24.90 24.72 -3.71
N LYS A 103 -25.41 23.55 -3.29
CA LYS A 103 -24.64 22.33 -3.08
C LYS A 103 -23.90 21.86 -4.33
N GLU A 104 -24.51 22.00 -5.51
CA GLU A 104 -23.91 21.57 -6.78
C GLU A 104 -22.65 22.38 -7.11
N ILE A 105 -22.68 23.69 -6.81
CA ILE A 105 -21.53 24.58 -7.02
C ILE A 105 -20.38 24.23 -6.06
N LEU A 106 -20.70 24.01 -4.79
CA LEU A 106 -19.71 23.61 -3.79
C LEU A 106 -19.04 22.29 -4.17
N GLU A 107 -19.82 21.33 -4.68
CA GLU A 107 -19.31 20.04 -5.12
C GLU A 107 -18.44 20.15 -6.39
N VAL A 108 -18.82 20.98 -7.37
CA VAL A 108 -17.96 21.28 -8.53
C VAL A 108 -16.63 21.86 -8.05
N HIS A 109 -16.66 22.84 -7.14
CA HIS A 109 -15.43 23.46 -6.61
C HIS A 109 -14.55 22.44 -5.89
N GLN A 110 -15.12 21.56 -5.06
CA GLN A 110 -14.41 20.48 -4.39
C GLN A 110 -13.64 19.62 -5.39
N HIS A 111 -14.30 19.14 -6.44
CA HIS A 111 -13.65 18.29 -7.45
C HIS A 111 -12.60 19.02 -8.27
N VAL A 112 -12.77 20.32 -8.56
CA VAL A 112 -11.73 21.11 -9.23
C VAL A 112 -10.48 21.22 -8.35
N TRP A 113 -10.63 21.46 -7.05
CA TRP A 113 -9.49 21.47 -6.13
C TRP A 113 -8.86 20.08 -5.98
N ASP A 114 -9.66 19.01 -6.02
CA ASP A 114 -9.12 17.65 -6.04
C ASP A 114 -8.29 17.38 -7.30
N ILE A 115 -8.78 17.78 -8.48
CA ILE A 115 -8.04 17.68 -9.75
C ILE A 115 -6.70 18.41 -9.64
N LEU A 116 -6.72 19.67 -9.19
CA LEU A 116 -5.53 20.50 -9.05
C LEU A 116 -4.54 19.90 -8.06
N SER A 117 -5.01 19.42 -6.91
CA SER A 117 -4.20 18.75 -5.87
C SER A 117 -3.32 17.65 -6.46
N PHE A 118 -3.93 16.73 -7.21
CA PHE A 118 -3.18 15.62 -7.80
C PHE A 118 -2.28 16.09 -8.93
N LEU A 119 -2.76 17.00 -9.80
CA LEU A 119 -1.93 17.51 -10.89
C LEU A 119 -0.63 18.15 -10.39
N VAL A 120 -0.67 18.99 -9.35
CA VAL A 120 0.53 19.64 -8.81
C VAL A 120 1.46 18.69 -8.07
N ALA A 121 0.92 17.60 -7.49
CA ALA A 121 1.72 16.58 -6.82
C ALA A 121 2.61 15.77 -7.79
N TYR A 122 2.19 15.63 -9.06
CA TYR A 122 2.91 14.89 -10.09
C TYR A 122 3.69 15.77 -11.10
N LEU A 123 3.72 17.09 -10.90
CA LEU A 123 4.39 18.00 -11.83
C LEU A 123 5.92 17.81 -11.86
N PRO A 124 6.55 17.73 -13.04
CA PRO A 124 8.01 17.69 -13.12
C PRO A 124 8.68 18.94 -12.52
N GLN A 125 9.88 18.77 -11.97
CA GLN A 125 10.60 19.86 -11.29
C GLN A 125 10.77 21.13 -12.13
N GLN A 126 10.99 20.97 -13.44
CA GLN A 126 11.25 22.05 -14.38
C GLN A 126 10.00 22.54 -15.13
N PHE A 127 8.81 22.05 -14.78
CA PHE A 127 7.58 22.48 -15.42
C PHE A 127 7.38 24.00 -15.29
N ARG A 128 6.90 24.63 -16.37
CA ARG A 128 6.50 26.04 -16.37
C ARG A 128 5.11 26.17 -16.99
N PRO A 129 4.16 26.82 -16.30
CA PRO A 129 2.84 27.04 -16.86
C PRO A 129 2.93 27.98 -18.07
N LYS A 130 2.10 27.74 -19.08
CA LYS A 130 1.99 28.58 -20.27
C LYS A 130 1.04 29.77 -20.07
N SER A 131 0.34 29.81 -18.95
CA SER A 131 -0.81 30.64 -18.71
C SER A 131 -0.83 31.13 -17.26
N THR A 132 -1.43 32.29 -17.01
CA THR A 132 -1.55 32.87 -15.67
C THR A 132 -2.63 32.20 -14.81
N GLY A 133 -3.44 31.31 -15.38
CA GLY A 133 -4.55 30.67 -14.66
C GLY A 133 -4.09 29.91 -13.41
N LEU A 134 -2.88 29.33 -13.45
CA LEU A 134 -2.30 28.67 -12.29
C LEU A 134 -1.94 29.66 -11.17
N ASP A 135 -1.44 30.84 -11.49
CA ASP A 135 -1.09 31.87 -10.51
C ASP A 135 -2.34 32.44 -9.82
N ASP A 136 -3.42 32.61 -10.60
CA ASP A 136 -4.73 33.01 -10.09
C ASP A 136 -5.28 31.94 -9.11
N LEU A 137 -5.16 30.66 -9.46
CA LEU A 137 -5.57 29.54 -8.60
C LEU A 137 -4.73 29.45 -7.32
N ILE A 138 -3.41 29.60 -7.40
CA ILE A 138 -2.52 29.62 -6.22
C ILE A 138 -2.92 30.77 -5.29
N SER A 139 -3.13 31.97 -5.85
CA SER A 139 -3.56 33.14 -5.08
C SER A 139 -4.90 32.90 -4.39
N SER A 140 -5.83 32.26 -5.10
CA SER A 140 -7.16 31.91 -4.57
C SER A 140 -7.09 30.91 -3.43
N ALA A 141 -6.25 29.87 -3.55
CA ALA A 141 -6.04 28.88 -2.49
C ALA A 141 -5.43 29.53 -1.24
N CYS A 142 -4.44 30.41 -1.41
CA CYS A 142 -3.83 31.15 -0.30
C CYS A 142 -4.83 32.05 0.42
N SER A 143 -5.65 32.79 -0.34
CA SER A 143 -6.68 33.65 0.23
C SER A 143 -7.78 32.85 0.92
N TRP A 144 -8.17 31.69 0.36
CA TRP A 144 -9.12 30.79 1.03
C TRP A 144 -8.58 30.29 2.36
N ALA A 145 -7.32 29.85 2.42
CA ALA A 145 -6.69 29.40 3.66
C ALA A 145 -6.71 30.50 4.73
N LEU A 146 -6.48 31.76 4.36
CA LEU A 146 -6.62 32.89 5.27
C LEU A 146 -8.06 33.04 5.80
N THR A 147 -9.07 32.82 4.96
CA THR A 147 -10.47 32.83 5.42
C THR A 147 -10.73 31.73 6.45
N VAL A 148 -10.12 30.55 6.31
CA VAL A 148 -10.30 29.46 7.28
C VAL A 148 -9.61 29.82 8.60
N VAL A 149 -8.38 30.37 8.56
CA VAL A 149 -7.66 30.86 9.74
C VAL A 149 -8.47 31.90 10.52
N GLY A 150 -9.13 32.82 9.82
CA GLY A 150 -9.91 33.92 10.43
C GLY A 150 -11.22 33.49 11.11
N ARG A 151 -11.71 32.26 10.91
CA ARG A 151 -13.00 31.79 11.48
C ARG A 151 -12.84 31.45 12.97
N ARG A 152 -13.67 32.06 13.84
CA ARG A 152 -13.57 31.96 15.32
C ARG A 152 -14.52 30.95 16.01
N SER A 153 -15.61 30.46 15.39
CA SER A 153 -16.56 29.49 16.01
C SER A 153 -17.45 28.74 15.00
N ARG A 154 -18.00 27.59 15.44
CA ARG A 154 -18.46 26.40 14.71
C ARG A 154 -19.99 26.32 14.54
N SER A 155 -20.47 26.51 13.31
CA SER A 155 -21.71 25.88 12.78
C SER A 155 -21.71 25.97 11.25
N MET A 156 -20.69 25.39 10.61
CA MET A 156 -20.63 25.35 9.15
C MET A 156 -21.35 24.11 8.65
N SER A 157 -21.98 24.20 7.48
CA SER A 157 -22.47 23.01 6.80
C SER A 157 -21.30 22.09 6.47
N SER A 158 -21.55 20.79 6.48
CA SER A 158 -20.58 19.76 6.07
C SER A 158 -19.93 20.07 4.73
N ASP A 159 -20.72 20.55 3.77
CA ASP A 159 -20.27 20.86 2.40
C ASP A 159 -19.18 21.96 2.35
N ILE A 160 -19.20 22.90 3.30
CA ILE A 160 -18.17 23.95 3.39
C ILE A 160 -16.88 23.37 3.99
N LEU A 161 -16.99 22.49 4.99
CA LEU A 161 -15.81 21.82 5.58
C LEU A 161 -15.11 20.91 4.57
N TYR A 162 -15.87 20.27 3.70
CA TYR A 162 -15.35 19.47 2.59
C TYR A 162 -14.60 20.33 1.57
N LEU A 163 -15.15 21.50 1.24
CA LEU A 163 -14.46 22.46 0.37
C LEU A 163 -13.21 23.04 1.04
N ASP A 164 -13.27 23.38 2.34
CA ASP A 164 -12.09 23.84 3.09
C ASP A 164 -10.97 22.80 3.06
N GLU A 165 -11.30 21.52 3.27
CA GLU A 165 -10.32 20.43 3.18
C GLU A 165 -9.73 20.31 1.77
N ALA A 166 -10.57 20.28 0.72
CA ALA A 166 -10.10 20.14 -0.66
C ALA A 166 -9.15 21.29 -1.07
N VAL A 167 -9.50 22.53 -0.71
CA VAL A 167 -8.68 23.72 -1.01
C VAL A 167 -7.38 23.69 -0.21
N CYS A 168 -7.44 23.41 1.09
CA CYS A 168 -6.25 23.40 1.94
C CYS A 168 -5.32 22.25 1.57
N ARG A 169 -5.86 21.10 1.14
CA ARG A 169 -5.07 19.97 0.64
C ARG A 169 -4.39 20.33 -0.68
N ALA A 170 -5.10 21.00 -1.59
CA ALA A 170 -4.51 21.52 -2.81
C ALA A 170 -3.34 22.48 -2.50
N LEU A 171 -3.55 23.42 -1.57
CA LEU A 171 -2.50 24.35 -1.13
C LEU A 171 -1.31 23.62 -0.51
N LEU A 172 -1.53 22.64 0.37
CA LEU A 172 -0.48 21.83 0.96
C LEU A 172 0.34 21.12 -0.11
N LEU A 173 -0.32 20.52 -1.10
CA LEU A 173 0.32 19.84 -2.22
C LEU A 173 1.04 20.79 -3.18
N MET A 174 0.57 22.03 -3.33
CA MET A 174 1.30 23.08 -4.03
C MET A 174 2.58 23.45 -3.30
N LEU A 175 2.53 23.61 -1.96
CA LEU A 175 3.71 23.91 -1.13
C LEU A 175 4.74 22.77 -1.13
N LEU A 176 4.27 21.53 -1.18
CA LEU A 176 5.08 20.30 -1.24
C LEU A 176 5.38 19.84 -2.67
N SER A 177 4.95 20.59 -3.70
CA SER A 177 5.09 20.18 -5.10
C SER A 177 6.58 20.02 -5.47
N PRO A 178 6.94 18.95 -6.21
CA PRO A 178 8.28 18.81 -6.77
C PRO A 178 8.60 19.90 -7.81
N CYS A 179 7.59 20.58 -8.36
CA CYS A 179 7.79 21.71 -9.27
C CYS A 179 8.27 22.95 -8.52
N ASN A 180 9.50 23.38 -8.81
CA ASN A 180 10.11 24.55 -8.17
C ASN A 180 9.26 25.81 -8.34
N TYR A 181 8.67 26.02 -9.52
CA TYR A 181 7.80 27.16 -9.79
C TYR A 181 6.58 27.17 -8.86
N VAL A 182 5.83 26.07 -8.81
CA VAL A 182 4.59 25.98 -8.02
C VAL A 182 4.88 26.13 -6.53
N SER A 183 5.88 25.42 -6.01
CA SER A 183 6.24 25.50 -4.60
C SER A 183 6.71 26.90 -4.19
N GLN A 184 7.59 27.53 -4.98
CA GLN A 184 8.11 28.88 -4.67
C GLN A 184 7.02 29.95 -4.76
N THR A 185 6.20 29.94 -5.82
CA THR A 185 5.11 30.90 -5.99
C THR A 185 4.09 30.79 -4.86
N SER A 186 3.71 29.56 -4.49
CA SER A 186 2.77 29.31 -3.38
C SER A 186 3.33 29.79 -2.04
N ARG A 187 4.61 29.52 -1.76
CA ARG A 187 5.28 29.99 -0.54
C ARG A 187 5.34 31.52 -0.48
N SER A 188 5.69 32.16 -1.59
CA SER A 188 5.81 33.63 -1.67
C SER A 188 4.47 34.31 -1.41
N ILE A 189 3.40 33.87 -2.09
CA ILE A 189 2.06 34.47 -1.95
C ILE A 189 1.51 34.22 -0.55
N LEU A 190 1.58 32.98 -0.06
CA LEU A 190 1.04 32.63 1.26
C LEU A 190 1.76 33.39 2.39
N SER A 191 3.09 33.49 2.32
CA SER A 191 3.88 34.24 3.30
C SER A 191 3.46 35.71 3.35
N ALA A 192 3.31 36.35 2.19
CA ALA A 192 2.88 37.76 2.12
C ALA A 192 1.45 37.97 2.65
N GLN A 193 0.55 37.02 2.43
CA GLN A 193 -0.83 37.11 2.91
C GLN A 193 -0.96 36.82 4.41
N PHE A 194 -0.11 35.96 4.99
CA PHE A 194 -0.22 35.55 6.39
C PHE A 194 0.54 36.47 7.36
N GLU A 195 1.52 37.23 6.89
CA GLU A 195 2.34 38.16 7.71
C GLU A 195 1.49 39.10 8.60
N PRO A 196 0.40 39.73 8.11
CA PRO A 196 -0.43 40.61 8.94
C PRO A 196 -1.32 39.89 9.98
N TYR A 197 -1.42 38.57 9.92
CA TYR A 197 -2.41 37.77 10.68
C TYR A 197 -1.78 36.81 11.70
N TYR A 198 -0.52 37.05 12.09
CA TYR A 198 0.22 36.19 13.02
C TYR A 198 -0.55 35.86 14.30
N ASP A 199 -1.22 36.84 14.92
CA ASP A 199 -2.01 36.62 16.14
C ASP A 199 -3.21 35.70 15.92
N SER A 200 -3.88 35.84 14.77
CA SER A 200 -5.01 34.97 14.40
C SER A 200 -4.55 33.53 14.14
N ILE A 201 -3.37 33.37 13.54
CA ILE A 201 -2.71 32.07 13.34
C ILE A 201 -2.34 31.44 14.68
N SER A 202 -1.78 32.22 15.62
CA SER A 202 -1.47 31.73 16.97
C SER A 202 -2.72 31.22 17.70
N GLN A 203 -3.81 31.97 17.63
CA GLN A 203 -5.10 31.54 18.19
C GLN A 203 -5.64 30.29 17.50
N LEU A 204 -5.45 30.13 16.18
CA LEU A 204 -5.81 28.90 15.49
C LEU A 204 -5.01 27.71 16.03
N VAL A 205 -3.69 27.82 16.09
CA VAL A 205 -2.80 26.75 16.59
C VAL A 205 -3.22 26.30 17.98
N GLU A 206 -3.45 27.23 18.89
CA GLU A 206 -3.93 26.95 20.25
C GLU A 206 -5.28 26.18 20.25
N ARG A 207 -6.26 26.64 19.46
CA ARG A 207 -7.58 25.99 19.35
C ARG A 207 -7.49 24.58 18.77
N VAL A 208 -6.71 24.39 17.71
CA VAL A 208 -6.57 23.09 17.05
C VAL A 208 -5.92 22.09 18.00
N PHE A 209 -4.88 22.51 18.72
CA PHE A 209 -4.20 21.66 19.69
C PHE A 209 -5.04 21.33 20.91
N ALA A 210 -5.84 22.26 21.43
CA ALA A 210 -6.85 21.95 22.45
C ALA A 210 -7.87 20.89 21.95
N SER A 211 -8.25 20.95 20.68
CA SER A 211 -9.17 19.98 20.06
C SER A 211 -8.51 18.63 19.78
N LEU A 212 -7.23 18.60 19.39
CA LEU A 212 -6.51 17.34 19.11
C LEU A 212 -6.20 16.58 20.39
N HIS A 213 -5.90 17.29 21.48
CA HIS A 213 -5.66 16.70 22.79
C HIS A 213 -6.91 16.03 23.39
N SER A 214 -8.12 16.48 23.03
CA SER A 214 -9.34 15.76 23.42
C SER A 214 -9.57 14.52 22.54
N THR A 215 -9.17 14.54 21.27
CA THR A 215 -9.31 13.39 20.36
C THR A 215 -8.27 12.28 20.54
N SER A 216 -7.11 12.55 21.15
CA SER A 216 -6.09 11.54 21.47
C SER A 216 -6.56 10.50 22.51
N THR A 217 -7.72 10.72 23.13
CA THR A 217 -8.39 9.78 24.06
C THR A 217 -9.28 8.75 23.36
N GLY A 218 -9.22 8.66 22.03
CA GLY A 218 -9.94 7.65 21.25
C GLY A 218 -11.23 8.11 20.58
N ALA A 219 -11.41 9.42 20.36
CA ALA A 219 -12.54 9.92 19.59
C ALA A 219 -12.27 9.86 18.08
N VAL A 220 -13.33 9.60 17.30
CA VAL A 220 -13.30 9.74 15.83
C VAL A 220 -13.07 11.21 15.49
N PRO A 221 -12.09 11.54 14.61
CA PRO A 221 -11.82 12.91 14.24
C PRO A 221 -13.00 13.51 13.48
N THR A 222 -13.35 14.76 13.78
CA THR A 222 -14.39 15.49 13.05
C THR A 222 -13.85 16.00 11.71
N SER A 223 -14.74 16.27 10.74
CA SER A 223 -14.36 16.89 9.47
C SER A 223 -13.57 18.18 9.66
N GLN A 224 -13.91 18.96 10.69
CA GLN A 224 -13.19 20.17 11.08
C GLN A 224 -11.75 19.87 11.51
N ALA A 225 -11.53 18.82 12.31
CA ALA A 225 -10.20 18.45 12.77
C ALA A 225 -9.27 18.07 11.60
N ILE A 226 -9.82 17.47 10.53
CA ILE A 226 -9.07 17.19 9.31
C ILE A 226 -8.69 18.48 8.60
N SER A 227 -9.64 19.38 8.33
CA SER A 227 -9.35 20.68 7.69
C SER A 227 -8.32 21.50 8.49
N ASP A 228 -8.45 21.50 9.82
CA ASP A 228 -7.53 22.16 10.74
C ASP A 228 -6.11 21.57 10.67
N LEU A 229 -5.98 20.23 10.65
CA LEU A 229 -4.70 19.53 10.48
C LEU A 229 -4.05 19.84 9.12
N THR A 230 -4.84 19.91 8.04
CA THR A 230 -4.32 20.25 6.72
C THR A 230 -3.73 21.67 6.69
N ILE A 231 -4.40 22.63 7.35
CA ILE A 231 -3.89 24.02 7.48
C ILE A 231 -2.63 24.07 8.35
N LEU A 232 -2.60 23.31 9.45
CA LEU A 232 -1.38 23.17 10.26
C LEU A 232 -0.23 22.59 9.42
N GLY A 233 -0.52 21.65 8.52
CA GLY A 233 0.45 21.14 7.55
C GLY A 233 1.02 22.25 6.66
N CYS A 234 0.16 23.12 6.12
CA CYS A 234 0.60 24.28 5.33
C CYS A 234 1.49 25.22 6.16
N LEU A 235 1.08 25.55 7.39
CA LEU A 235 1.83 26.42 8.30
C LEU A 235 3.19 25.81 8.65
N ALA A 236 3.25 24.50 8.92
CA ALA A 236 4.47 23.80 9.28
C ALA A 236 5.55 23.86 8.19
N THR A 237 5.19 24.19 6.95
CA THR A 237 6.19 24.38 5.87
C THR A 237 7.01 25.67 5.99
N PHE A 238 6.71 26.57 6.94
CA PHE A 238 7.40 27.85 7.14
C PHE A 238 8.11 27.92 8.50
N PRO A 239 9.40 28.32 8.56
CA PRO A 239 10.17 28.38 9.81
C PRO A 239 9.52 29.21 10.94
N GLN A 240 8.93 30.36 10.62
CA GLN A 240 8.29 31.23 11.62
C GLN A 240 7.10 30.58 12.33
N TYR A 241 6.38 29.69 11.63
CA TYR A 241 5.24 28.97 12.19
C TYR A 241 5.65 27.62 12.78
N GLN A 242 6.75 27.01 12.32
CA GLN A 242 7.36 25.85 13.01
C GLN A 242 7.69 26.20 14.46
N THR A 243 8.38 27.33 14.68
CA THR A 243 8.70 27.82 16.04
C THR A 243 7.43 28.04 16.88
N LEU A 244 6.37 28.57 16.29
CA LEU A 244 5.09 28.78 16.96
C LEU A 244 4.42 27.45 17.34
N ILE A 245 4.38 26.50 16.41
CA ILE A 245 3.82 25.16 16.63
C ILE A 245 4.60 24.42 17.74
N LEU A 246 5.93 24.50 17.73
CA LEU A 246 6.79 23.90 18.76
C LEU A 246 6.58 24.54 20.13
N LYS A 247 6.41 25.87 20.20
CA LYS A 247 6.08 26.58 21.45
C LYS A 247 4.81 26.04 22.11
N TRP A 248 3.83 25.64 21.31
CA TRP A 248 2.58 25.04 21.78
C TRP A 248 2.66 23.51 21.98
N LYS A 249 3.87 22.93 22.08
CA LYS A 249 4.11 21.49 22.23
C LYS A 249 3.52 20.65 21.10
N GLY A 250 3.37 21.23 19.90
CA GLY A 250 2.76 20.55 18.74
C GLY A 250 3.40 19.20 18.42
N LEU A 251 4.73 19.09 18.56
CA LEU A 251 5.44 17.81 18.36
C LEU A 251 4.91 16.69 19.28
N ASN A 252 4.75 16.97 20.58
CA ASN A 252 4.23 15.98 21.53
C ASN A 252 2.79 15.60 21.20
N ILE A 253 1.97 16.59 20.83
CA ILE A 253 0.56 16.37 20.47
C ILE A 253 0.45 15.46 19.24
N PHE A 254 1.24 15.69 18.19
CA PHE A 254 1.22 14.81 17.02
C PHE A 254 1.73 13.41 17.33
N LEU A 255 2.76 13.27 18.17
CA LEU A 255 3.23 11.95 18.63
C LEU A 255 2.16 11.22 19.46
N ASP A 256 1.42 11.94 20.31
CA ASP A 256 0.32 11.38 21.09
C ASP A 256 -0.84 10.93 20.19
N VAL A 257 -1.15 11.70 19.14
CA VAL A 257 -2.11 11.28 18.09
C VAL A 257 -1.64 9.97 17.44
N ILE A 258 -0.38 9.87 17.03
CA ILE A 258 0.16 8.65 16.41
C ILE A 258 0.08 7.45 17.35
N LYS A 259 0.52 7.61 18.61
CA LYS A 259 0.49 6.54 19.62
C LYS A 259 -0.95 6.11 19.91
N GLY A 260 -1.85 7.07 20.12
CA GLY A 260 -3.26 6.79 20.37
C GLY A 260 -3.95 6.04 19.22
N ARG A 261 -3.47 6.20 17.98
CA ARG A 261 -3.96 5.42 16.82
C ARG A 261 -3.36 4.02 16.73
N LEU A 262 -2.12 3.83 17.17
CA LEU A 262 -1.48 2.52 17.20
C LEU A 262 -1.99 1.63 18.35
N ASP A 263 -2.48 2.23 19.43
CA ASP A 263 -2.91 1.51 20.63
C ASP A 263 -4.44 1.39 20.74
N GLY A 264 -5.20 1.96 19.80
CA GLY A 264 -6.67 1.96 19.82
C GLY A 264 -7.29 1.27 18.61
N ASP A 265 -8.36 0.49 18.82
CA ASP A 265 -9.15 -0.22 17.78
C ASP A 265 -10.03 0.71 16.90
N ILE A 266 -9.73 2.01 16.85
CA ILE A 266 -10.63 2.99 16.23
C ILE A 266 -10.37 3.04 14.74
N LEU A 267 -11.10 2.20 14.02
CA LEU A 267 -11.31 2.32 12.58
C LEU A 267 -12.02 3.64 12.27
N VAL A 268 -11.24 4.66 11.89
CA VAL A 268 -11.77 5.89 11.32
C VAL A 268 -12.19 5.61 9.89
N ASP A 269 -13.50 5.52 9.68
CA ASP A 269 -14.05 5.37 8.35
C ASP A 269 -13.98 6.72 7.62
N ARG A 270 -13.09 6.82 6.62
CA ARG A 270 -12.94 7.98 5.73
C ARG A 270 -14.28 8.44 5.16
N GLU A 271 -15.22 7.51 4.91
CA GLU A 271 -16.55 7.83 4.38
C GLU A 271 -17.41 8.60 5.38
N LYS A 272 -17.24 8.36 6.69
CA LYS A 272 -17.96 9.08 7.74
C LYS A 272 -17.42 10.49 7.95
N VAL A 273 -16.12 10.69 7.72
CA VAL A 273 -15.45 11.97 7.99
C VAL A 273 -15.40 12.87 6.76
N MET A 274 -15.13 12.32 5.57
CA MET A 274 -14.93 13.06 4.30
C MET A 274 -15.64 12.35 3.10
N PRO A 275 -16.98 12.41 3.01
CA PRO A 275 -17.76 11.75 1.96
C PRO A 275 -17.60 12.36 0.56
N HIS A 276 -16.92 13.50 0.38
CA HIS A 276 -16.53 13.98 -0.97
C HIS A 276 -15.27 13.27 -1.47
N LEU A 277 -14.36 12.92 -0.56
CA LEU A 277 -13.24 12.02 -0.83
C LEU A 277 -13.68 10.57 -0.95
N ARG A 278 -14.96 10.28 -0.62
CA ARG A 278 -15.61 8.98 -0.78
C ARG A 278 -15.12 8.39 -2.08
N LYS A 279 -14.75 7.12 -1.98
CA LYS A 279 -14.61 6.31 -3.15
C LYS A 279 -15.92 6.44 -3.92
N LEU A 280 -15.93 7.15 -5.05
CA LEU A 280 -17.04 7.13 -6.04
C LEU A 280 -17.34 5.67 -6.52
N TYR A 281 -16.52 4.72 -6.05
CA TYR A 281 -16.60 3.27 -6.03
C TYR A 281 -17.51 2.65 -4.95
N THR A 282 -18.35 3.40 -4.23
CA THR A 282 -19.28 2.86 -3.21
C THR A 282 -20.52 2.17 -3.81
N GLY A 283 -20.26 1.22 -4.69
CA GLY A 283 -21.03 -0.01 -4.72
C GLY A 283 -20.01 -1.13 -4.62
N LYS A 284 -20.22 -2.10 -3.73
CA LYS A 284 -19.52 -3.39 -3.81
C LYS A 284 -19.86 -4.00 -5.17
N THR A 285 -19.12 -3.66 -6.21
CA THR A 285 -18.97 -4.58 -7.32
C THR A 285 -18.18 -5.72 -6.74
N CYS A 286 -18.68 -6.94 -6.92
CA CYS A 286 -18.04 -8.17 -6.47
C CYS A 286 -16.51 -8.10 -6.52
N CYS A 287 -15.96 -7.54 -7.60
CA CYS A 287 -14.66 -7.86 -8.15
C CYS A 287 -13.67 -6.67 -8.14
N SER A 288 -13.87 -5.72 -7.23
CA SER A 288 -12.88 -4.67 -6.99
C SER A 288 -12.24 -4.95 -5.64
N GLU A 289 -10.98 -5.34 -5.65
CA GLU A 289 -10.11 -5.00 -4.52
C GLU A 289 -10.16 -3.48 -4.40
N LEU A 290 -10.69 -3.02 -3.29
CA LEU A 290 -10.68 -1.61 -2.94
C LEU A 290 -9.22 -1.23 -2.75
N VAL A 291 -8.54 -0.78 -3.81
CA VAL A 291 -7.22 -0.16 -3.71
C VAL A 291 -7.33 0.88 -2.60
N ASN A 292 -6.59 0.66 -1.50
CA ASN A 292 -6.55 1.62 -0.41
C ASN A 292 -6.02 2.93 -0.99
N ASP A 293 -6.75 4.02 -0.76
CA ASP A 293 -6.27 5.32 -1.18
C ASP A 293 -4.87 5.55 -0.57
N TRP A 294 -4.00 6.24 -1.29
CA TRP A 294 -2.62 6.43 -0.85
C TRP A 294 -2.54 7.07 0.54
N GLU A 295 -3.43 8.02 0.85
CA GLU A 295 -3.49 8.66 2.18
C GLU A 295 -3.94 7.70 3.30
N GLY A 296 -4.50 6.54 2.96
CA GLY A 296 -5.09 5.59 3.89
C GLY A 296 -6.50 5.96 4.32
N ALA A 297 -7.06 5.15 5.24
CA ALA A 297 -8.37 5.39 5.84
C ALA A 297 -8.30 6.48 6.94
N ASP A 298 -7.20 6.53 7.70
CA ASP A 298 -7.01 7.51 8.78
C ASP A 298 -6.28 8.77 8.28
N LEU A 299 -7.08 9.75 7.85
CA LEU A 299 -6.57 11.05 7.41
C LEU A 299 -5.92 11.86 8.55
N SER A 300 -6.30 11.63 9.81
CA SER A 300 -5.65 12.31 10.94
C SER A 300 -4.23 11.82 11.14
N LEU A 301 -4.01 10.50 11.09
CA LEU A 301 -2.67 9.91 11.10
C LEU A 301 -1.84 10.47 9.95
N PHE A 302 -2.40 10.48 8.75
CA PHE A 302 -1.73 10.96 7.55
C PHE A 302 -1.28 12.42 7.65
N TYR A 303 -2.17 13.35 7.99
CA TYR A 303 -1.80 14.77 8.11
C TYR A 303 -0.92 15.06 9.34
N ALA A 304 -1.05 14.30 10.44
CA ALA A 304 -0.16 14.42 11.59
C ALA A 304 1.29 14.03 11.24
N LEU A 305 1.47 12.97 10.44
CA LEU A 305 2.79 12.56 9.93
C LEU A 305 3.39 13.62 9.00
N ILE A 306 2.58 14.24 8.13
CA ILE A 306 3.04 15.38 7.33
C ILE A 306 3.52 16.51 8.23
N CYS A 307 2.72 16.92 9.23
CA CYS A 307 3.12 17.99 10.15
C CYS A 307 4.43 17.66 10.87
N LEU A 308 4.57 16.43 11.40
CA LEU A 308 5.79 15.99 12.07
C LEU A 308 7.01 16.00 11.15
N SER A 309 6.86 15.56 9.90
CA SER A 309 7.95 15.56 8.91
C SER A 309 8.54 16.96 8.66
N GLN A 310 7.76 18.02 8.88
CA GLN A 310 8.22 19.41 8.78
C GLN A 310 8.87 19.94 10.07
N LEU A 311 8.56 19.34 11.23
CA LEU A 311 8.91 19.88 12.54
C LEU A 311 10.16 19.22 13.16
N ILE A 312 10.49 17.99 12.75
CA ILE A 312 11.58 17.21 13.36
C ILE A 312 12.90 17.98 13.33
N ASP A 313 13.34 18.44 12.16
CA ASP A 313 14.60 19.17 12.01
C ASP A 313 14.65 20.46 12.86
N ALA A 314 13.51 21.13 13.04
CA ALA A 314 13.41 22.36 13.83
C ALA A 314 13.32 22.13 15.35
N SER A 315 13.02 20.90 15.78
CA SER A 315 12.67 20.59 17.18
C SER A 315 13.81 20.03 18.03
N ASN A 316 14.95 19.69 17.42
CA ASN A 316 16.02 18.90 18.05
C ASN A 316 15.51 17.59 18.67
N TYR A 317 14.37 17.06 18.20
CA TYR A 317 13.84 15.80 18.66
C TYR A 317 14.82 14.67 18.34
N SER A 318 15.02 13.76 19.27
CA SER A 318 15.85 12.57 19.07
C SER A 318 15.04 11.32 19.37
N ILE A 319 15.26 10.29 18.56
CA ILE A 319 14.71 8.95 18.78
C ILE A 319 15.81 8.12 19.44
N GLN A 320 15.53 7.61 20.64
CA GLN A 320 16.49 6.76 21.37
C GLN A 320 16.62 5.37 20.75
N ASP A 321 15.51 4.80 20.27
CA ASP A 321 15.47 3.52 19.58
C ASP A 321 14.52 3.61 18.38
N SER A 322 15.11 3.63 17.18
CA SER A 322 14.40 3.72 15.90
C SER A 322 13.50 2.50 15.67
N THR A 323 13.96 1.31 16.08
CA THR A 323 13.30 0.03 15.84
C THR A 323 12.10 -0.24 16.75
N ASN A 324 12.07 0.41 17.92
CA ASN A 324 10.92 0.41 18.83
C ASN A 324 10.05 1.68 18.74
N SER A 325 10.30 2.52 17.73
CA SER A 325 9.52 3.74 17.54
C SER A 325 8.10 3.46 17.00
N PRO A 326 7.13 4.37 17.24
CA PRO A 326 5.81 4.31 16.60
C PRO A 326 5.90 4.25 15.06
N PHE A 327 6.88 4.91 14.47
CA PHE A 327 7.09 4.93 13.01
C PHE A 327 7.46 3.54 12.47
N TRP A 328 8.27 2.79 13.22
CA TRP A 328 8.64 1.42 12.87
C TRP A 328 7.45 0.46 12.90
N ARG A 329 6.59 0.60 13.92
CA ARG A 329 5.32 -0.16 14.01
C ARG A 329 4.44 0.11 12.80
N ILE A 330 4.29 1.38 12.40
CA ILE A 330 3.50 1.76 11.22
C ILE A 330 4.04 1.15 9.92
N LEU A 331 5.36 1.15 9.74
CA LEU A 331 5.98 0.60 8.54
C LEU A 331 5.73 -0.91 8.36
N ARG A 332 5.62 -1.65 9.47
CA ARG A 332 5.38 -3.10 9.47
C ARG A 332 3.90 -3.50 9.44
N ASP A 333 2.98 -2.56 9.64
CA ASP A 333 1.55 -2.83 9.68
C ASP A 333 0.97 -2.85 8.25
N ASP A 334 0.50 -4.01 7.80
CA ASP A 334 -0.07 -4.20 6.47
C ASP A 334 -1.43 -3.51 6.25
N HIS A 335 -2.12 -3.11 7.33
CA HIS A 335 -3.42 -2.44 7.25
C HIS A 335 -3.29 -0.93 7.02
N ILE A 336 -2.10 -0.35 7.23
CA ILE A 336 -1.86 1.07 7.04
C ILE A 336 -1.53 1.36 5.57
N GLY A 337 -2.12 2.43 5.04
CA GLY A 337 -1.91 2.90 3.66
C GLY A 337 -0.46 3.31 3.36
N GLU A 338 -0.14 3.35 2.07
CA GLU A 338 1.21 3.62 1.57
C GLU A 338 1.72 5.03 1.89
N GLY A 339 0.85 6.03 1.97
CA GLY A 339 1.19 7.41 2.29
C GLY A 339 1.73 7.58 3.71
N PRO A 340 0.99 7.17 4.76
CA PRO A 340 1.50 7.14 6.12
C PRO A 340 2.83 6.38 6.25
N LYS A 341 2.96 5.20 5.61
CA LYS A 341 4.22 4.45 5.57
C LYS A 341 5.35 5.26 4.93
N SER A 342 5.10 5.90 3.80
CA SER A 342 6.10 6.72 3.10
C SER A 342 6.59 7.90 3.96
N TYR A 343 5.69 8.56 4.69
CA TYR A 343 6.08 9.64 5.62
C TYR A 343 6.82 9.10 6.85
N CYS A 344 6.48 7.92 7.37
CA CYS A 344 7.25 7.27 8.43
C CYS A 344 8.68 6.93 7.96
N ALA A 345 8.85 6.38 6.76
CA ALA A 345 10.16 6.11 6.18
C ALA A 345 10.97 7.40 6.00
N TYR A 346 10.35 8.48 5.52
CA TYR A 346 10.98 9.79 5.43
C TYR A 346 11.41 10.33 6.80
N ILE A 347 10.52 10.27 7.81
CA ILE A 347 10.82 10.69 9.19
C ILE A 347 12.02 9.90 9.73
N LEU A 348 12.03 8.57 9.60
CA LEU A 348 13.13 7.72 10.06
C LEU A 348 14.45 8.03 9.32
N SER A 349 14.38 8.45 8.05
CA SER A 349 15.56 8.83 7.28
C SER A 349 16.26 10.08 7.85
N LEU A 350 15.51 10.97 8.51
CA LEU A 350 16.08 12.12 9.26
C LEU A 350 16.90 11.66 10.47
N PHE A 351 16.60 10.47 11.00
CA PHE A 351 17.34 9.80 12.07
C PHE A 351 18.32 8.75 11.54
N GLY A 352 18.61 8.78 10.23
CA GLY A 352 19.57 7.94 9.54
C GLY A 352 19.17 6.46 9.33
N VAL A 353 17.87 6.15 9.48
CA VAL A 353 17.30 4.84 9.14
C VAL A 353 16.55 4.94 7.81
N TYR A 354 17.02 4.25 6.79
CA TYR A 354 16.54 4.38 5.41
C TYR A 354 15.91 3.09 4.92
N GLY A 355 14.62 3.10 4.59
CA GLY A 355 13.95 1.94 3.99
C GLY A 355 12.56 1.66 4.51
N PHE A 356 12.06 0.49 4.10
CA PHE A 356 10.74 -0.03 4.43
C PHE A 356 10.94 -1.40 5.06
N PRO A 357 11.13 -1.48 6.40
CA PRO A 357 11.35 -2.73 7.08
C PRO A 357 10.12 -3.64 6.95
N SER A 358 10.35 -4.94 6.83
CA SER A 358 9.29 -5.95 6.76
C SER A 358 9.72 -7.22 7.49
N ASN A 359 8.76 -7.99 7.99
CA ASN A 359 9.06 -9.25 8.69
C ASN A 359 9.87 -10.20 7.78
N PHE A 360 9.47 -10.29 6.51
CA PHE A 360 10.13 -11.14 5.55
C PHE A 360 11.55 -10.66 5.22
N GLY A 361 11.75 -9.35 5.03
CA GLY A 361 13.08 -8.77 4.85
C GLY A 361 13.99 -9.02 6.05
N THR A 362 13.49 -8.88 7.29
CA THR A 362 14.27 -9.19 8.49
C THR A 362 14.72 -10.65 8.52
N LYS A 363 13.82 -11.60 8.23
CA LYS A 363 14.15 -13.05 8.16
C LYS A 363 15.19 -13.37 7.07
N ILE A 364 15.16 -12.67 5.94
CA ILE A 364 16.18 -12.80 4.89
C ILE A 364 17.52 -12.17 5.35
N GLY A 365 17.45 -11.04 6.05
CA GLY A 365 18.61 -10.38 6.65
C GLY A 365 19.38 -11.25 7.63
N GLU A 366 18.69 -12.02 8.47
CA GLU A 366 19.30 -12.98 9.40
C GLU A 366 20.13 -14.06 8.69
N LEU A 367 19.85 -14.32 7.40
CA LEU A 367 20.57 -15.27 6.58
C LEU A 367 21.74 -14.66 5.80
N SER A 368 22.01 -13.35 5.92
CA SER A 368 23.09 -12.69 5.15
C SER A 368 24.46 -13.31 5.41
N ASP A 369 24.68 -13.83 6.61
CA ASP A 369 25.94 -14.42 7.04
C ASP A 369 26.04 -15.94 6.77
N MET A 370 25.02 -16.54 6.14
CA MET A 370 24.97 -17.97 5.84
C MET A 370 25.89 -18.35 4.67
N LYS A 371 27.20 -18.39 4.91
CA LYS A 371 28.24 -18.66 3.90
C LYS A 371 28.10 -20.01 3.19
N VAL A 372 27.40 -20.98 3.79
CA VAL A 372 27.22 -22.33 3.22
C VAL A 372 26.41 -22.28 1.93
N LEU A 373 25.47 -21.34 1.81
CA LEU A 373 24.60 -21.19 0.64
C LEU A 373 25.01 -20.01 -0.25
N ALA A 374 26.11 -19.33 0.07
CA ALA A 374 26.61 -18.25 -0.76
C ALA A 374 27.23 -18.80 -2.05
N ASP A 375 26.86 -18.21 -3.18
CA ASP A 375 27.18 -18.62 -4.54
C ASP A 375 27.99 -17.55 -5.31
N ILE A 376 28.14 -16.35 -4.74
CA ILE A 376 28.99 -15.27 -5.26
C ILE A 376 29.94 -14.75 -4.17
N ARG A 377 31.22 -14.58 -4.52
CA ARG A 377 32.25 -13.92 -3.71
C ARG A 377 32.72 -12.62 -4.35
N PHE A 378 32.48 -11.48 -3.70
CA PHE A 378 33.08 -10.21 -4.08
C PHE A 378 34.50 -10.09 -3.49
N LEU A 379 35.50 -9.88 -4.34
CA LEU A 379 36.86 -9.50 -3.94
C LEU A 379 37.01 -7.98 -4.02
N LEU A 380 37.08 -7.30 -2.88
CA LEU A 380 37.18 -5.83 -2.80
C LEU A 380 38.62 -5.35 -2.90
N SER A 381 39.48 -5.96 -2.10
CA SER A 381 40.95 -5.82 -2.16
C SER A 381 41.58 -7.15 -1.77
N ALA A 382 42.91 -7.26 -1.83
CA ALA A 382 43.62 -8.52 -1.66
C ALA A 382 43.27 -9.30 -0.38
N GLU A 383 42.78 -8.62 0.66
CA GLU A 383 42.47 -9.19 1.97
C GLU A 383 40.97 -9.22 2.32
N TYR A 384 40.12 -8.55 1.55
CA TYR A 384 38.70 -8.41 1.89
C TYR A 384 37.78 -9.07 0.87
N THR A 385 36.99 -10.02 1.38
CA THR A 385 36.00 -10.76 0.62
C THR A 385 34.63 -10.64 1.27
N LEU A 386 33.58 -10.61 0.44
CA LEU A 386 32.18 -10.67 0.88
C LEU A 386 31.48 -11.79 0.11
N ASP A 387 30.93 -12.74 0.85
CA ASP A 387 30.14 -13.83 0.30
C ASP A 387 28.67 -13.39 0.30
N VAL A 388 27.99 -13.54 -0.85
CA VAL A 388 26.61 -13.08 -1.06
C VAL A 388 25.83 -14.10 -1.87
N HIS A 389 24.50 -13.94 -1.87
CA HIS A 389 23.55 -14.84 -2.50
C HIS A 389 22.99 -14.23 -3.79
N GLY A 390 23.27 -14.87 -4.92
CA GLY A 390 22.93 -14.44 -6.27
C GLY A 390 21.43 -14.31 -6.48
N ALA A 391 20.63 -15.23 -5.92
CA ALA A 391 19.17 -15.16 -5.98
C ALA A 391 18.61 -13.86 -5.37
N ILE A 392 19.16 -13.43 -4.23
CA ILE A 392 18.73 -12.20 -3.55
C ILE A 392 19.17 -10.98 -4.36
N LEU A 393 20.41 -10.97 -4.88
CA LEU A 393 20.89 -9.91 -5.75
C LEU A 393 20.06 -9.81 -7.04
N ALA A 394 19.74 -10.92 -7.68
CA ALA A 394 18.94 -10.96 -8.91
C ALA A 394 17.54 -10.39 -8.70
N ALA A 395 16.93 -10.60 -7.53
CA ALA A 395 15.62 -10.04 -7.23
C ALA A 395 15.66 -8.56 -6.82
N ARG A 396 16.68 -8.14 -6.05
CA ARG A 396 16.67 -6.85 -5.33
C ARG A 396 17.69 -5.83 -5.83
N CYS A 397 18.78 -6.27 -6.44
CA CYS A 397 19.81 -5.42 -6.99
C CYS A 397 20.51 -6.08 -8.21
N PRO A 398 19.81 -6.24 -9.34
CA PRO A 398 20.32 -6.98 -10.51
C PRO A 398 21.65 -6.42 -11.06
N LYS A 399 21.94 -5.14 -10.83
CA LYS A 399 23.20 -4.49 -11.23
C LYS A 399 24.45 -5.06 -10.57
N LEU A 400 24.31 -5.75 -9.43
CA LEU A 400 25.41 -6.43 -8.75
C LEU A 400 25.58 -7.88 -9.20
N VAL A 401 24.67 -8.41 -10.03
CA VAL A 401 24.76 -9.75 -10.59
C VAL A 401 25.72 -9.73 -11.78
N PRO A 402 26.75 -10.60 -11.82
CA PRO A 402 27.64 -10.66 -12.97
C PRO A 402 26.90 -11.10 -14.26
N PRO A 403 27.26 -10.54 -15.43
CA PRO A 403 26.47 -10.69 -16.67
C PRO A 403 26.52 -12.08 -17.34
N ASN A 404 27.44 -12.96 -16.94
CA ASN A 404 27.68 -14.27 -17.60
C ASN A 404 27.61 -15.44 -16.60
N ILE A 405 26.55 -15.50 -15.79
CA ILE A 405 26.37 -16.62 -14.86
C ILE A 405 25.75 -17.78 -15.61
N GLU A 406 26.47 -18.90 -15.66
CA GLU A 406 25.90 -20.17 -16.12
C GLU A 406 24.81 -20.60 -15.12
N ALA A 407 23.63 -20.95 -15.64
CA ALA A 407 22.42 -21.17 -14.83
C ALA A 407 22.54 -22.29 -13.77
N VAL A 408 23.56 -23.16 -13.90
CA VAL A 408 23.81 -24.27 -12.97
C VAL A 408 25.33 -24.47 -12.84
N SER A 409 25.93 -23.89 -11.81
CA SER A 409 27.33 -24.15 -11.46
C SER A 409 27.43 -24.29 -9.94
N ASP A 410 27.83 -25.48 -9.46
CA ASP A 410 28.14 -25.76 -8.05
C ASP A 410 29.39 -24.98 -7.55
N LYS A 411 30.01 -24.18 -8.42
CA LYS A 411 31.19 -23.39 -8.09
C LYS A 411 30.82 -21.97 -7.70
N MET A 412 31.37 -21.54 -6.57
CA MET A 412 31.38 -20.15 -6.13
C MET A 412 31.88 -19.23 -7.24
N THR A 413 31.05 -18.27 -7.65
CA THR A 413 31.40 -17.27 -8.66
C THR A 413 32.22 -16.16 -8.01
N ILE A 414 33.47 -15.99 -8.42
CA ILE A 414 34.36 -14.97 -7.86
C ILE A 414 34.33 -13.72 -8.75
N VAL A 415 33.94 -12.59 -8.17
CA VAL A 415 33.86 -11.29 -8.86
C VAL A 415 34.85 -10.32 -8.23
N LYS A 416 35.82 -9.86 -9.03
CA LYS A 416 36.74 -8.80 -8.59
C LYS A 416 36.08 -7.45 -8.74
N MET A 417 35.81 -6.79 -7.60
CA MET A 417 35.26 -5.44 -7.57
C MET A 417 36.34 -4.41 -7.90
N SER A 418 35.92 -3.23 -8.37
CA SER A 418 36.84 -2.10 -8.56
C SER A 418 37.40 -1.65 -7.21
N GLU A 419 38.68 -1.27 -7.17
CA GLU A 419 39.34 -0.68 -5.98
C GLU A 419 38.67 0.61 -5.48
N ARG A 420 37.79 1.21 -6.29
CA ARG A 420 36.98 2.39 -5.91
C ARG A 420 35.74 2.04 -5.10
N VAL A 421 35.37 0.76 -5.02
CA VAL A 421 34.20 0.31 -4.25
C VAL A 421 34.60 0.22 -2.79
N ASP A 422 34.01 1.09 -1.99
CA ASP A 422 34.24 1.12 -0.55
C ASP A 422 33.52 -0.04 0.15
N LYS A 423 34.24 -0.74 1.02
CA LYS A 423 33.75 -1.92 1.75
C LYS A 423 32.56 -1.60 2.64
N GLU A 424 32.66 -0.53 3.42
CA GLU A 424 31.61 -0.16 4.37
C GLU A 424 30.36 0.31 3.62
N ALA A 425 30.55 1.14 2.59
CA ALA A 425 29.45 1.60 1.76
C ALA A 425 28.74 0.43 1.04
N LEU A 426 29.48 -0.54 0.49
CA LEU A 426 28.90 -1.73 -0.11
C LEU A 426 28.16 -2.58 0.93
N GLY A 427 28.71 -2.72 2.14
CA GLY A 427 28.05 -3.42 3.24
C GLY A 427 26.67 -2.83 3.56
N LYS A 428 26.54 -1.50 3.56
CA LYS A 428 25.24 -0.82 3.77
C LYS A 428 24.27 -1.02 2.62
N ILE A 429 24.75 -1.00 1.37
CA ILE A 429 23.92 -1.35 0.20
C ILE A 429 23.42 -2.79 0.30
N LEU A 430 24.27 -3.73 0.69
CA LEU A 430 23.88 -5.12 0.90
C LEU A 430 22.88 -5.25 2.06
N GLY A 431 23.09 -4.54 3.18
CA GLY A 431 22.11 -4.49 4.28
C GLY A 431 20.72 -4.09 3.81
N TYR A 432 20.63 -3.05 2.98
CA TYR A 432 19.38 -2.63 2.34
C TYR A 432 18.79 -3.70 1.41
N VAL A 433 19.63 -4.34 0.60
CA VAL A 433 19.22 -5.39 -0.34
C VAL A 433 18.61 -6.60 0.37
N TYR A 434 19.18 -7.00 1.52
CA TYR A 434 18.72 -8.17 2.28
C TYR A 434 17.53 -7.88 3.19
N THR A 435 17.44 -6.69 3.78
CA THR A 435 16.43 -6.40 4.81
C THR A 435 15.31 -5.47 4.35
N GLY A 436 15.52 -4.73 3.26
CA GLY A 436 14.64 -3.64 2.83
C GLY A 436 14.91 -2.30 3.53
N PHE A 437 15.87 -2.24 4.46
CA PHE A 437 16.30 -1.02 5.12
C PHE A 437 17.80 -1.01 5.48
N THR A 438 18.35 0.15 5.83
CA THR A 438 19.71 0.25 6.36
C THR A 438 19.84 1.41 7.32
N GLU A 439 20.69 1.25 8.33
CA GLU A 439 21.03 2.30 9.29
C GLU A 439 22.38 2.91 8.93
N LEU A 440 22.44 4.24 8.88
CA LEU A 440 23.62 5.00 8.47
C LEU A 440 24.06 6.02 9.54
N ASN A 441 23.54 5.91 10.77
CA ASN A 441 23.72 6.87 11.86
C ASN A 441 25.18 7.00 12.28
N ASP A 442 25.92 5.90 12.19
CA ASP A 442 27.31 5.79 12.64
C ASP A 442 28.33 6.13 11.54
N LEU A 443 27.87 6.49 10.34
CA LEU A 443 28.76 6.75 9.21
C LEU A 443 29.33 8.17 9.24
N ASP A 444 30.60 8.28 8.89
CA ASP A 444 31.18 9.58 8.54
C ASP A 444 30.60 10.14 7.23
N GLU A 445 30.74 11.46 7.03
CA GLU A 445 30.20 12.15 5.85
C GLU A 445 30.80 11.63 4.52
N GLY A 446 32.04 11.14 4.55
CA GLY A 446 32.72 10.57 3.40
C GLY A 446 32.11 9.24 2.97
N CYS A 447 31.82 8.36 3.93
CA CYS A 447 31.16 7.07 3.72
C CYS A 447 29.71 7.27 3.26
N PHE A 448 28.97 8.21 3.86
CA PHE A 448 27.61 8.55 3.45
C PHE A 448 27.53 8.96 1.96
N LYS A 449 28.47 9.81 1.49
CA LYS A 449 28.55 10.20 0.07
C LYS A 449 28.81 9.01 -0.86
N LYS A 450 29.63 8.05 -0.42
CA LYS A 450 29.90 6.82 -1.19
C LYS A 450 28.67 5.91 -1.27
N VAL A 451 27.93 5.75 -0.16
CA VAL A 451 26.65 5.00 -0.15
C VAL A 451 25.67 5.61 -1.16
N LYS A 452 25.54 6.94 -1.17
CA LYS A 452 24.67 7.65 -2.11
C LYS A 452 25.05 7.42 -3.58
N VAL A 453 26.34 7.44 -3.90
CA VAL A 453 26.83 7.13 -5.25
C VAL A 453 26.55 5.68 -5.63
N LEU A 454 26.77 4.73 -4.71
CA LEU A 454 26.51 3.32 -4.96
C LEU A 454 25.01 3.03 -5.14
N ALA A 455 24.14 3.62 -4.33
CA ALA A 455 22.68 3.47 -4.45
C ALA A 455 22.20 3.87 -5.86
N ASN A 456 22.69 5.00 -6.38
CA ASN A 456 22.40 5.45 -7.74
C ASN A 456 22.92 4.48 -8.80
N ASN A 457 24.17 4.03 -8.68
CA ASN A 457 24.78 3.08 -9.63
C ASN A 457 24.09 1.72 -9.61
N CYS A 458 23.54 1.31 -8.46
CA CYS A 458 22.76 0.10 -8.28
C CYS A 458 21.29 0.26 -8.72
N SER A 459 20.87 1.47 -9.12
CA SER A 459 19.49 1.78 -9.50
C SER A 459 18.47 1.54 -8.37
N LEU A 460 18.86 1.77 -7.12
CA LEU A 460 17.99 1.65 -5.94
C LEU A 460 17.22 2.97 -5.72
N GLU A 461 16.22 3.24 -6.57
CA GLU A 461 15.53 4.54 -6.66
C GLU A 461 14.95 5.01 -5.32
N SER A 462 14.24 4.13 -4.59
CA SER A 462 13.65 4.46 -3.28
C SER A 462 14.69 4.87 -2.25
N LEU A 463 15.80 4.12 -2.15
CA LEU A 463 16.90 4.44 -1.26
C LEU A 463 17.57 5.77 -1.65
N SER A 464 17.82 5.96 -2.95
CA SER A 464 18.41 7.20 -3.48
C SER A 464 17.56 8.44 -3.15
N GLN A 465 16.23 8.36 -3.28
CA GLN A 465 15.31 9.43 -2.93
C GLN A 465 15.41 9.79 -1.43
N MET A 466 15.39 8.80 -0.53
CA MET A 466 15.54 9.05 0.90
C MET A 466 16.93 9.61 1.26
N LEU A 467 18.00 9.13 0.63
CA LEU A 467 19.37 9.67 0.81
C LEU A 467 19.52 11.11 0.27
N ASN A 468 18.65 11.53 -0.64
CA ASN A 468 18.53 12.90 -1.11
C ASN A 468 17.65 13.78 -0.21
N LYS A 469 17.01 13.22 0.83
CA LYS A 469 15.97 13.89 1.62
C LYS A 469 14.83 14.42 0.74
N GLU A 470 14.51 13.70 -0.33
CA GLU A 470 13.36 14.04 -1.16
C GLU A 470 12.07 13.70 -0.42
N TRP A 471 11.05 14.55 -0.58
CA TRP A 471 9.74 14.33 0.00
C TRP A 471 9.09 13.07 -0.61
N PRO A 472 8.29 12.32 0.18
CA PRO A 472 7.48 11.23 -0.34
C PRO A 472 6.67 11.67 -1.57
N LYS A 473 6.81 10.93 -2.67
CA LYS A 473 6.06 11.19 -3.89
C LYS A 473 4.61 10.72 -3.68
N TRP A 474 3.65 11.63 -3.84
CA TRP A 474 2.24 11.28 -3.67
C TRP A 474 1.83 10.16 -4.64
N GLY A 475 1.06 9.19 -4.16
CA GLY A 475 0.57 8.07 -4.97
C GLY A 475 1.64 7.09 -5.46
N SER A 476 2.91 7.22 -5.04
CA SER A 476 3.89 6.15 -5.24
C SER A 476 3.65 5.02 -4.24
N CYS A 477 3.72 3.77 -4.70
CA CYS A 477 3.80 2.64 -3.79
C CYS A 477 5.18 2.62 -3.12
N GLY A 478 5.23 2.34 -1.82
CA GLY A 478 6.50 2.05 -1.16
C GLY A 478 7.14 0.79 -1.79
N PRO A 479 8.48 0.67 -1.76
CA PRO A 479 9.14 -0.55 -2.19
C PRO A 479 8.77 -1.69 -1.22
N HIS A 480 7.91 -2.61 -1.66
CA HIS A 480 7.70 -3.85 -0.93
C HIS A 480 8.94 -4.75 -1.03
N PHE A 481 9.25 -5.44 0.06
CA PHE A 481 10.26 -6.48 0.04
C PHE A 481 9.69 -7.70 -0.68
N ASN A 482 10.20 -7.98 -1.87
CA ASN A 482 9.69 -9.05 -2.73
C ASN A 482 10.86 -9.71 -3.48
N LEU A 483 10.88 -11.04 -3.45
CA LEU A 483 11.88 -11.87 -4.14
C LEU A 483 11.32 -12.61 -5.35
N THR A 484 10.03 -12.48 -5.70
CA THR A 484 9.42 -13.19 -6.84
C THR A 484 10.09 -12.89 -8.18
N GLY A 485 10.84 -11.79 -8.29
CA GLY A 485 11.69 -11.51 -9.45
C GLY A 485 12.75 -12.59 -9.73
N ALA A 486 13.19 -13.32 -8.69
CA ALA A 486 14.07 -14.49 -8.84
C ALA A 486 13.36 -15.69 -9.52
N LEU A 487 12.02 -15.69 -9.58
CA LEU A 487 11.20 -16.70 -10.26
C LEU A 487 10.84 -16.31 -11.72
N GLY A 488 11.55 -15.39 -12.38
CA GLY A 488 11.23 -14.91 -13.73
C GLY A 488 11.57 -15.83 -14.92
N LEU A 489 10.84 -15.65 -16.04
CA LEU A 489 10.79 -16.55 -17.22
C LEU A 489 12.06 -16.65 -18.09
N ASP A 490 13.01 -15.73 -17.97
CA ASP A 490 14.18 -15.62 -18.86
C ASP A 490 15.44 -16.35 -18.33
N GLY A 491 15.28 -17.60 -17.87
CA GLY A 491 16.42 -18.50 -17.61
C GLY A 491 17.01 -18.49 -16.19
N HIS A 492 16.19 -18.19 -15.16
CA HIS A 492 16.45 -18.31 -13.72
C HIS A 492 17.89 -18.68 -13.29
N PRO A 493 18.77 -17.70 -13.02
CA PRO A 493 20.08 -17.97 -12.47
C PRO A 493 19.95 -18.44 -11.00
N PHE A 494 20.87 -19.29 -10.55
CA PHE A 494 21.03 -19.74 -9.15
C PHE A 494 19.98 -20.71 -8.59
N LEU A 495 19.17 -21.36 -9.41
CA LEU A 495 18.29 -22.44 -8.94
C LEU A 495 19.13 -23.62 -8.42
N ASP A 496 18.96 -23.98 -7.16
CA ASP A 496 19.78 -24.97 -6.46
C ASP A 496 18.96 -26.08 -5.77
N VAL A 497 17.62 -26.03 -5.87
CA VAL A 497 16.72 -27.07 -5.34
C VAL A 497 15.40 -27.17 -6.11
N ILE A 498 14.85 -28.39 -6.16
CA ILE A 498 13.55 -28.74 -6.74
C ILE A 498 12.67 -29.27 -5.61
N LEU A 499 11.45 -28.73 -5.49
CA LEU A 499 10.41 -29.25 -4.62
C LEU A 499 9.43 -30.07 -5.47
N GLU A 500 9.28 -31.35 -5.18
CA GLU A 500 8.38 -32.28 -5.87
C GLU A 500 7.10 -32.48 -5.06
N ALA A 501 5.95 -32.28 -5.69
CA ALA A 501 4.64 -32.48 -5.07
C ALA A 501 4.25 -33.96 -5.01
N LYS A 502 3.43 -34.30 -4.02
CA LYS A 502 2.73 -35.59 -3.91
C LYS A 502 1.56 -35.61 -4.89
N SER A 503 1.84 -35.79 -6.17
CA SER A 503 0.81 -35.84 -7.21
C SER A 503 1.07 -36.98 -8.19
N SER A 504 0.00 -37.67 -8.60
CA SER A 504 0.07 -38.74 -9.61
C SER A 504 -0.11 -38.22 -11.04
N LYS A 505 -0.39 -36.92 -11.21
CA LYS A 505 -0.57 -36.28 -12.52
C LYS A 505 0.79 -36.05 -13.18
N GLN A 506 0.90 -36.34 -14.47
CA GLN A 506 2.09 -35.96 -15.24
C GLN A 506 2.06 -34.46 -15.56
N MET A 507 3.22 -33.83 -15.52
CA MET A 507 3.42 -32.43 -15.87
C MET A 507 4.57 -32.29 -16.87
N SER A 508 4.40 -31.41 -17.86
CA SER A 508 5.52 -30.94 -18.68
C SER A 508 6.13 -29.71 -18.03
N CYS A 509 7.39 -29.81 -17.60
CA CYS A 509 8.12 -28.65 -17.10
C CYS A 509 8.38 -27.64 -18.23
N LYS A 510 8.25 -26.35 -17.94
CA LYS A 510 8.56 -25.28 -18.92
C LYS A 510 10.07 -25.07 -19.10
N TYR A 511 10.90 -25.67 -18.24
CA TYR A 511 12.35 -25.54 -18.31
C TYR A 511 12.96 -26.56 -19.27
N SER A 512 13.69 -26.07 -20.27
CA SER A 512 14.34 -26.90 -21.29
C SER A 512 15.38 -27.86 -20.73
N SER A 513 15.98 -27.54 -19.58
CA SER A 513 16.95 -28.37 -18.86
C SER A 513 16.31 -29.34 -17.86
N CYS A 514 15.01 -29.23 -17.59
CA CYS A 514 14.32 -30.10 -16.65
C CYS A 514 13.68 -31.28 -17.38
N HIS A 515 14.08 -32.49 -17.00
CA HIS A 515 13.55 -33.75 -17.55
C HIS A 515 12.55 -34.45 -16.63
N LEU A 516 12.18 -33.82 -15.51
CA LEU A 516 11.19 -34.37 -14.58
C LEU A 516 9.79 -34.29 -15.17
N SER A 517 9.05 -35.40 -15.05
CA SER A 517 7.65 -35.52 -15.47
C SER A 517 6.66 -35.47 -14.30
N THR A 518 7.17 -35.48 -13.06
CA THR A 518 6.39 -35.29 -11.84
C THR A 518 6.08 -33.80 -11.64
N PRO A 519 4.97 -33.42 -10.97
CA PRO A 519 4.69 -32.01 -10.69
C PRO A 519 5.67 -31.46 -9.65
N HIS A 520 6.37 -30.38 -9.99
CA HIS A 520 7.44 -29.81 -9.16
C HIS A 520 7.59 -28.30 -9.41
N VAL A 521 8.32 -27.64 -8.51
CA VAL A 521 8.77 -26.25 -8.67
C VAL A 521 10.26 -26.15 -8.41
N HIS A 522 10.94 -25.28 -9.15
CA HIS A 522 12.33 -24.94 -8.89
C HIS A 522 12.39 -23.74 -7.94
N ALA A 523 13.31 -23.79 -6.98
CA ALA A 523 13.45 -22.79 -5.93
C ALA A 523 14.93 -22.56 -5.56
N HIS A 524 15.13 -21.72 -4.54
CA HIS A 524 16.43 -21.29 -4.05
C HIS A 524 16.55 -21.63 -2.55
N LYS A 525 17.51 -22.47 -2.14
CA LYS A 525 17.67 -22.95 -0.76
C LYS A 525 17.71 -21.80 0.23
N ILE A 526 18.47 -20.75 -0.06
CA ILE A 526 18.60 -19.57 0.80
C ILE A 526 17.25 -18.87 1.05
N ILE A 527 16.37 -18.80 0.06
CA ILE A 527 15.05 -18.17 0.20
C ILE A 527 14.12 -19.08 1.01
N LEU A 528 14.15 -20.39 0.75
CA LEU A 528 13.36 -21.36 1.51
C LEU A 528 13.72 -21.36 3.01
N CYS A 529 15.02 -21.20 3.34
CA CYS A 529 15.51 -21.10 4.72
C CYS A 529 14.90 -19.94 5.52
N ALA A 530 14.43 -18.87 4.88
CA ALA A 530 14.01 -17.65 5.58
C ALA A 530 12.75 -17.87 6.41
N ASN A 531 11.77 -18.59 5.85
CA ASN A 531 10.47 -18.82 6.47
C ASN A 531 10.23 -20.28 6.88
N CYS A 532 11.25 -21.15 6.82
CA CYS A 532 11.11 -22.58 7.16
C CYS A 532 12.31 -23.09 7.96
N GLU A 533 12.12 -23.25 9.27
CA GLU A 533 13.16 -23.78 10.16
C GLU A 533 13.50 -25.25 9.83
N TYR A 534 12.52 -26.04 9.37
CA TYR A 534 12.78 -27.41 8.93
C TYR A 534 13.77 -27.45 7.77
N LEU A 535 13.54 -26.65 6.72
CA LEU A 535 14.42 -26.60 5.55
C LEU A 535 15.77 -25.96 5.89
N ARG A 536 15.78 -24.94 6.75
CA ARG A 536 17.02 -24.34 7.27
C ARG A 536 17.89 -25.38 7.98
N GLY A 537 17.28 -26.18 8.86
CA GLY A 537 17.93 -27.30 9.53
C GLY A 537 18.39 -28.38 8.54
N LEU A 538 17.54 -28.73 7.57
CA LEU A 538 17.85 -29.72 6.53
C LEU A 538 19.11 -29.33 5.76
N PHE A 539 19.17 -28.11 5.23
CA PHE A 539 20.30 -27.62 4.43
C PHE A 539 21.57 -27.38 5.25
N SER A 540 21.44 -27.16 6.56
CA SER A 540 22.58 -26.91 7.46
C SER A 540 23.12 -28.16 8.17
N SER A 541 22.44 -29.30 8.07
CA SER A 541 22.75 -30.48 8.89
C SER A 541 23.97 -31.30 8.44
N GLY A 542 24.46 -31.09 7.20
CA GLY A 542 25.56 -31.88 6.64
C GLY A 542 25.22 -33.36 6.40
N MET A 543 23.94 -33.73 6.50
CA MET A 543 23.44 -35.08 6.20
C MET A 543 23.34 -35.28 4.69
N HIS A 544 23.17 -36.53 4.24
CA HIS A 544 22.99 -36.83 2.81
C HIS A 544 21.87 -35.98 2.19
N ASP A 545 20.77 -35.80 2.91
CA ASP A 545 19.62 -35.03 2.44
C ASP A 545 19.91 -33.52 2.30
N SER A 546 20.93 -32.98 2.99
CA SER A 546 21.38 -31.58 2.84
C SER A 546 21.93 -31.31 1.44
N PHE A 547 22.51 -32.32 0.80
CA PHE A 547 23.08 -32.24 -0.53
C PHE A 547 22.07 -32.61 -1.63
N SER A 548 20.85 -33.01 -1.25
CA SER A 548 19.82 -33.30 -2.24
C SER A 548 19.37 -32.02 -2.93
N ASN A 549 19.27 -32.09 -4.26
CA ASN A 549 18.66 -31.05 -5.08
C ASN A 549 17.18 -31.33 -5.34
N LEU A 550 16.63 -32.42 -4.80
CA LEU A 550 15.22 -32.79 -4.92
C LEU A 550 14.64 -33.09 -3.53
N ILE A 551 13.58 -32.37 -3.17
CA ILE A 551 12.85 -32.55 -1.91
C ILE A 551 11.42 -32.95 -2.23
N LYS A 552 10.99 -34.09 -1.70
CA LYS A 552 9.60 -34.53 -1.79
C LYS A 552 8.76 -33.85 -0.73
N VAL A 553 7.73 -33.13 -1.15
CA VAL A 553 6.83 -32.38 -0.28
C VAL A 553 5.50 -33.14 -0.18
N PRO A 554 4.99 -33.40 1.04
CA PRO A 554 3.81 -34.24 1.23
C PRO A 554 2.48 -33.50 0.98
N ILE A 555 2.42 -32.66 -0.06
CA ILE A 555 1.25 -31.87 -0.47
C ILE A 555 1.04 -31.99 -1.99
N ASP A 556 -0.17 -31.71 -2.49
CA ASP A 556 -0.43 -31.69 -3.93
C ASP A 556 0.16 -30.44 -4.60
N TYR A 557 0.16 -30.45 -5.95
CA TYR A 557 0.82 -29.44 -6.76
C TYR A 557 0.25 -28.02 -6.57
N GLU A 558 -1.07 -27.89 -6.37
CA GLU A 558 -1.71 -26.57 -6.18
C GLU A 558 -1.25 -25.92 -4.86
N ALA A 559 -1.21 -26.71 -3.77
CA ALA A 559 -0.64 -26.27 -2.50
C ALA A 559 0.84 -25.87 -2.66
N LEU A 560 1.62 -26.66 -3.42
CA LEU A 560 3.04 -26.38 -3.65
C LEU A 560 3.28 -25.06 -4.39
N ILE A 561 2.43 -24.70 -5.37
CA ILE A 561 2.53 -23.41 -6.06
C ILE A 561 2.29 -22.25 -5.08
N LYS A 562 1.28 -22.36 -4.21
CA LYS A 562 0.98 -21.32 -3.21
C LYS A 562 2.10 -21.21 -2.17
N LEU A 563 2.63 -22.34 -1.71
CA LEU A 563 3.79 -22.39 -0.82
C LEU A 563 5.02 -21.71 -1.44
N ASN A 564 5.28 -22.00 -2.73
CA ASN A 564 6.39 -21.36 -3.44
C ASN A 564 6.18 -19.84 -3.51
N LYS A 565 4.97 -19.36 -3.83
CA LYS A 565 4.69 -17.90 -3.79
C LYS A 565 4.91 -17.30 -2.40
N TYR A 566 4.46 -18.00 -1.35
CA TYR A 566 4.68 -17.59 0.04
C TYR A 566 6.18 -17.42 0.37
N PHE A 567 7.03 -18.37 -0.04
CA PHE A 567 8.47 -18.27 0.22
C PHE A 567 9.13 -17.01 -0.37
N TYR A 568 8.64 -16.52 -1.51
CA TYR A 568 9.25 -15.38 -2.22
C TYR A 568 8.57 -14.04 -1.93
N HIS A 569 7.35 -14.05 -1.40
CA HIS A 569 6.60 -12.85 -1.09
C HIS A 569 6.45 -12.60 0.42
N GLY A 570 6.62 -13.64 1.25
CA GLY A 570 6.44 -13.56 2.70
C GLY A 570 4.98 -13.50 3.16
N LYS A 571 4.01 -13.59 2.25
CA LYS A 571 2.58 -13.63 2.56
C LYS A 571 1.89 -14.72 1.77
N MET A 572 0.90 -15.35 2.38
CA MET A 572 0.09 -16.37 1.72
C MET A 572 -0.74 -15.75 0.59
N PRO A 573 -0.78 -16.33 -0.62
CA PRO A 573 -1.69 -15.88 -1.67
C PRO A 573 -3.14 -15.96 -1.17
N GLN A 574 -3.88 -14.85 -1.28
CA GLN A 574 -5.27 -14.77 -0.86
C GLN A 574 -6.20 -14.85 -2.06
N VAL A 575 -7.39 -15.44 -1.85
CA VAL A 575 -8.49 -15.42 -2.81
C VAL A 575 -9.64 -14.62 -2.21
N ASN A 576 -10.15 -13.67 -2.97
CA ASN A 576 -11.27 -12.84 -2.53
C ASN A 576 -12.59 -13.60 -2.68
N PRO A 577 -13.55 -13.47 -1.74
CA PRO A 577 -14.90 -14.07 -1.84
C PRO A 577 -15.81 -13.31 -2.82
N ASP A 578 -15.26 -12.90 -3.96
CA ASP A 578 -15.91 -12.08 -4.97
C ASP A 578 -16.67 -12.92 -6.01
N CYS A 579 -17.05 -12.34 -7.15
CA CYS A 579 -17.70 -13.13 -8.20
C CYS A 579 -16.70 -13.99 -8.97
N TYR A 580 -15.40 -13.72 -8.88
CA TYR A 580 -14.42 -14.64 -9.43
C TYR A 580 -14.51 -15.96 -8.65
N TRP A 581 -14.48 -15.92 -7.31
CA TRP A 581 -14.72 -17.10 -6.48
C TRP A 581 -16.04 -17.81 -6.81
N LYS A 582 -17.14 -17.06 -6.94
CA LYS A 582 -18.46 -17.63 -7.28
C LYS A 582 -18.57 -18.15 -8.72
N SER A 583 -17.66 -17.72 -9.61
CA SER A 583 -17.60 -18.20 -10.99
C SER A 583 -16.80 -19.49 -11.14
N LEU A 584 -15.99 -19.84 -10.14
CA LEU A 584 -15.25 -21.10 -10.12
C LEU A 584 -16.22 -22.29 -10.09
N THR A 585 -15.82 -23.35 -10.76
CA THR A 585 -16.46 -24.66 -10.64
C THR A 585 -16.32 -25.22 -9.22
N ARG A 586 -17.15 -26.19 -8.86
CA ARG A 586 -17.07 -26.82 -7.52
C ARG A 586 -15.71 -27.45 -7.31
N GLU A 587 -15.18 -28.13 -8.32
CA GLU A 587 -13.87 -28.77 -8.29
C GLU A 587 -12.73 -27.76 -8.07
N GLU A 588 -12.81 -26.59 -8.69
CA GLU A 588 -11.83 -25.50 -8.48
C GLU A 588 -11.93 -24.93 -7.04
N GLN A 589 -13.15 -24.70 -6.53
CA GLN A 589 -13.35 -24.24 -5.15
C GLN A 589 -12.83 -25.26 -4.13
N ILE A 590 -13.13 -26.56 -4.33
CA ILE A 590 -12.63 -27.65 -3.49
C ILE A 590 -11.10 -27.69 -3.55
N SER A 591 -10.50 -27.64 -4.74
CA SER A 591 -9.05 -27.64 -4.93
C SER A 591 -8.37 -26.48 -4.20
N GLU A 592 -8.95 -25.28 -4.24
CA GLU A 592 -8.40 -24.10 -3.56
C GLU A 592 -8.44 -24.26 -2.03
N LEU A 593 -9.57 -24.71 -1.46
CA LEU A 593 -9.74 -24.91 -0.02
C LEU A 593 -8.91 -26.09 0.51
N ILE A 594 -8.80 -27.18 -0.27
CA ILE A 594 -7.92 -28.31 0.04
C ILE A 594 -6.46 -27.84 0.07
N ALA A 595 -6.02 -27.01 -0.89
CA ALA A 595 -4.66 -26.50 -0.90
C ALA A 595 -4.34 -25.71 0.39
N TYR A 596 -5.24 -24.86 0.88
CA TYR A 596 -5.05 -24.19 2.17
C TYR A 596 -5.02 -25.16 3.36
N THR A 597 -5.81 -26.23 3.32
CA THR A 597 -5.84 -27.26 4.36
C THR A 597 -4.54 -28.07 4.41
N GLU A 598 -4.01 -28.47 3.25
CA GLU A 598 -2.70 -29.13 3.14
C GLU A 598 -1.56 -28.23 3.63
N LEU A 599 -1.59 -26.94 3.30
CA LEU A 599 -0.60 -25.98 3.76
C LEU A 599 -0.66 -25.73 5.27
N SER A 600 -1.87 -25.70 5.84
CA SER A 600 -2.05 -25.63 7.30
C SER A 600 -1.39 -26.83 7.99
N SER A 601 -1.60 -28.04 7.45
CA SER A 601 -0.94 -29.25 7.97
C SER A 601 0.57 -29.24 7.78
N LEU A 602 1.05 -28.83 6.61
CA LEU A 602 2.48 -28.75 6.35
C LEU A 602 3.14 -27.72 7.25
N ALA A 603 2.47 -26.61 7.57
CA ALA A 603 3.02 -25.58 8.44
C ALA A 603 3.36 -26.10 9.84
N GLU A 604 2.53 -26.98 10.40
CA GLU A 604 2.81 -27.66 11.66
C GLU A 604 4.04 -28.58 11.55
N TYR A 605 4.17 -29.31 10.43
CA TYR A 605 5.26 -30.25 10.19
C TYR A 605 6.61 -29.58 9.86
N TRP A 606 6.59 -28.50 9.08
CA TRP A 606 7.77 -27.75 8.62
C TRP A 606 8.12 -26.55 9.50
N PHE A 607 7.35 -26.30 10.56
CA PHE A 607 7.50 -25.15 11.44
C PHE A 607 7.43 -23.81 10.68
N LEU A 608 6.45 -23.70 9.78
CA LEU A 608 6.19 -22.46 9.03
C LEU A 608 5.40 -21.48 9.91
N GLU A 609 6.10 -20.57 10.57
CA GLU A 609 5.51 -19.61 11.50
C GLU A 609 4.42 -18.75 10.83
N GLY A 610 3.22 -18.71 11.43
CA GLY A 610 2.08 -17.91 10.97
C GLY A 610 1.30 -18.48 9.78
N VAL A 611 1.87 -19.43 9.03
CA VAL A 611 1.24 -19.97 7.80
C VAL A 611 -0.09 -20.64 8.07
N ALA A 612 -0.20 -21.43 9.14
CA ALA A 612 -1.47 -22.06 9.49
C ALA A 612 -2.58 -21.03 9.78
N GLU A 613 -2.25 -19.93 10.46
CA GLU A 613 -3.18 -18.83 10.75
C GLU A 613 -3.56 -18.05 9.48
N ASP A 614 -2.59 -17.81 8.59
CA ASP A 614 -2.82 -17.16 7.30
C ASP A 614 -3.75 -17.98 6.41
N CYS A 615 -3.57 -19.32 6.38
CA CYS A 615 -4.46 -20.23 5.67
C CYS A 615 -5.89 -20.17 6.23
N LEU A 616 -6.06 -20.27 7.56
CA LEU A 616 -7.38 -20.18 8.20
C LEU A 616 -8.05 -18.82 7.92
N SER A 617 -7.30 -17.73 8.05
CA SER A 617 -7.78 -16.37 7.78
C SER A 617 -8.21 -16.18 6.32
N SER A 618 -7.50 -16.83 5.38
CA SER A 618 -7.85 -16.82 3.95
C SER A 618 -9.08 -17.67 3.63
N MET A 619 -9.27 -18.79 4.32
CA MET A 619 -10.43 -19.69 4.13
C MET A 619 -11.73 -19.13 4.72
N LEU A 620 -11.65 -18.47 5.88
CA LEU A 620 -12.83 -17.99 6.62
C LEU A 620 -13.84 -17.17 5.76
N PRO A 621 -13.42 -16.15 4.97
CA PRO A 621 -14.36 -15.41 4.13
C PRO A 621 -14.95 -16.24 2.99
N LEU A 622 -14.23 -17.25 2.49
CA LEU A 622 -14.69 -18.15 1.42
C LEU A 622 -15.75 -19.12 1.93
N LEU A 623 -15.57 -19.65 3.14
CA LEU A 623 -16.48 -20.60 3.78
C LEU A 623 -17.75 -19.95 4.38
N SER A 624 -17.82 -18.62 4.37
CA SER A 624 -18.98 -17.89 4.90
C SER A 624 -20.26 -18.21 4.11
N TYR A 625 -21.39 -18.27 4.83
CA TYR A 625 -22.70 -18.62 4.26
C TYR A 625 -23.06 -17.74 3.06
N GLY A 626 -23.41 -18.37 1.92
CA GLY A 626 -23.77 -17.70 0.68
C GLY A 626 -22.61 -17.42 -0.29
N ASN A 627 -21.37 -17.79 0.06
CA ASN A 627 -20.22 -17.71 -0.84
C ASN A 627 -19.84 -19.06 -1.46
N THR A 628 -19.99 -20.15 -0.72
CA THR A 628 -19.60 -21.51 -1.15
C THR A 628 -20.76 -22.48 -0.97
N ASP A 629 -20.91 -23.42 -1.90
CA ASP A 629 -21.95 -24.45 -1.86
C ASP A 629 -21.68 -25.43 -0.70
N ILE A 630 -22.74 -25.98 -0.10
CA ILE A 630 -22.60 -26.77 1.13
C ILE A 630 -21.84 -28.07 0.88
N GLU A 631 -22.05 -28.69 -0.28
CA GLU A 631 -21.34 -29.90 -0.71
C GLU A 631 -19.82 -29.69 -0.71
N VAL A 632 -19.36 -28.53 -1.21
CA VAL A 632 -17.94 -28.15 -1.20
C VAL A 632 -17.40 -28.07 0.22
N ILE A 633 -18.15 -27.44 1.14
CA ILE A 633 -17.72 -27.31 2.54
C ILE A 633 -17.64 -28.68 3.22
N ILE A 634 -18.58 -29.58 2.94
CA ILE A 634 -18.59 -30.94 3.48
C ILE A 634 -17.38 -31.74 2.99
N GLU A 635 -17.06 -31.67 1.70
CA GLU A 635 -15.86 -32.35 1.16
C GLU A 635 -14.57 -31.84 1.82
N VAL A 636 -14.46 -30.52 2.05
CA VAL A 636 -13.32 -29.92 2.76
C VAL A 636 -13.26 -30.41 4.22
N VAL A 637 -14.41 -30.57 4.90
CA VAL A 637 -14.45 -31.14 6.26
C VAL A 637 -13.91 -32.57 6.28
N HIS A 638 -14.34 -33.42 5.35
CA HIS A 638 -13.83 -34.79 5.26
C HIS A 638 -12.33 -34.83 5.02
N PHE A 639 -11.85 -34.02 4.08
CA PHE A 639 -10.44 -33.95 3.78
C PHE A 639 -9.64 -33.48 5.00
N ALA A 640 -10.07 -32.41 5.66
CA ALA A 640 -9.44 -31.87 6.85
C ALA A 640 -9.43 -32.88 8.01
N TYR A 641 -10.53 -33.59 8.23
CA TYR A 641 -10.63 -34.64 9.25
C TYR A 641 -9.64 -35.78 8.99
N ASN A 642 -9.57 -36.26 7.75
CA ASN A 642 -8.63 -37.33 7.36
C ASN A 642 -7.16 -36.89 7.48
N LEU A 643 -6.88 -35.59 7.31
CA LEU A 643 -5.55 -35.01 7.50
C LEU A 643 -5.24 -34.66 8.97
N GLY A 644 -6.20 -34.84 9.89
CA GLY A 644 -6.06 -34.49 11.31
C GLY A 644 -6.09 -32.98 11.59
N GLN A 645 -6.56 -32.16 10.65
CA GLN A 645 -6.61 -30.70 10.73
C GLN A 645 -7.89 -30.22 11.44
N TYR A 646 -8.00 -30.48 12.74
CA TYR A 646 -9.21 -30.19 13.52
C TYR A 646 -9.60 -28.71 13.57
N ARG A 647 -8.65 -27.78 13.49
CA ARG A 647 -8.94 -26.34 13.44
C ARG A 647 -9.73 -25.94 12.20
N VAL A 648 -9.40 -26.55 11.06
CA VAL A 648 -10.13 -26.38 9.80
C VAL A 648 -11.53 -27.01 9.92
N VAL A 649 -11.62 -28.22 10.51
CA VAL A 649 -12.90 -28.90 10.77
C VAL A 649 -13.81 -28.01 11.62
N GLU A 650 -13.33 -27.48 12.74
CA GLU A 650 -14.09 -26.60 13.62
C GLU A 650 -14.58 -25.33 12.90
N MET A 651 -13.72 -24.70 12.08
CA MET A 651 -14.07 -23.52 11.29
C MET A 651 -15.19 -23.83 10.29
N CYS A 652 -15.10 -24.93 9.55
CA CYS A 652 -16.13 -25.35 8.62
C CYS A 652 -17.44 -25.71 9.35
N VAL A 653 -17.34 -26.48 10.44
CA VAL A 653 -18.50 -26.91 11.23
C VAL A 653 -19.23 -25.72 11.86
N LYS A 654 -18.53 -24.72 12.39
CA LYS A 654 -19.14 -23.48 12.90
C LYS A 654 -19.98 -22.76 11.85
N ASN A 655 -19.53 -22.76 10.59
CA ASN A 655 -20.27 -22.18 9.48
C ASN A 655 -21.46 -23.04 9.03
N LEU A 656 -21.36 -24.37 9.11
CA LEU A 656 -22.44 -25.30 8.76
C LEU A 656 -23.50 -25.48 9.85
N ALA A 657 -23.13 -25.28 11.12
CA ALA A 657 -23.97 -25.57 12.28
C ALA A 657 -25.35 -24.88 12.25
N PRO A 658 -25.54 -23.61 11.78
CA PRO A 658 -26.86 -23.02 11.60
C PRO A 658 -27.77 -23.78 10.62
N MET A 659 -27.18 -24.56 9.71
CA MET A 659 -27.89 -25.33 8.68
C MET A 659 -28.16 -26.78 9.06
N TYR A 660 -27.71 -27.23 10.24
CA TYR A 660 -27.82 -28.63 10.68
C TYR A 660 -29.21 -29.26 10.47
N PRO A 661 -30.34 -28.60 10.80
CA PRO A 661 -31.65 -29.20 10.54
C PRO A 661 -31.90 -29.48 9.06
N LYS A 662 -31.53 -28.55 8.16
CA LYS A 662 -31.68 -28.71 6.71
C LYS A 662 -30.80 -29.85 6.18
N LEU A 663 -29.56 -29.93 6.66
CA LEU A 663 -28.61 -30.97 6.27
C LEU A 663 -29.05 -32.37 6.72
N ARG A 664 -29.72 -32.44 7.88
CA ARG A 664 -30.31 -33.69 8.39
C ARG A 664 -31.44 -34.18 7.48
N TYR A 665 -32.29 -33.27 7.01
CA TYR A 665 -33.43 -33.63 6.15
C TYR A 665 -33.02 -33.96 4.71
N SER A 666 -31.91 -33.41 4.21
CA SER A 666 -31.42 -33.65 2.86
C SER A 666 -30.57 -34.91 2.71
N GLY A 667 -30.18 -35.56 3.82
CA GLY A 667 -29.36 -36.78 3.82
C GLY A 667 -27.85 -36.55 3.84
N TYR A 668 -27.36 -35.32 3.61
CA TYR A 668 -25.92 -35.01 3.57
C TYR A 668 -25.18 -35.36 4.88
N ILE A 669 -25.84 -35.28 6.04
CA ILE A 669 -25.23 -35.68 7.33
C ILE A 669 -24.91 -37.18 7.39
N ALA A 670 -25.72 -38.02 6.74
CA ALA A 670 -25.46 -39.45 6.71
C ALA A 670 -24.23 -39.79 5.84
N GLU A 671 -23.93 -38.93 4.85
CA GLU A 671 -22.76 -39.06 3.98
C GLU A 671 -21.47 -38.56 4.68
N THR A 672 -21.60 -37.74 5.75
CA THR A 672 -20.44 -37.16 6.43
C THR A 672 -19.66 -38.11 7.35
N GLY A 673 -20.18 -39.31 7.60
CA GLY A 673 -19.63 -40.23 8.61
C GLY A 673 -20.00 -39.83 10.04
N ASP A 674 -20.03 -40.82 10.94
CA ASP A 674 -20.60 -40.67 12.29
C ASP A 674 -19.88 -39.60 13.13
N ASP A 675 -18.55 -39.53 13.04
CA ASP A 675 -17.75 -38.59 13.83
C ASP A 675 -17.96 -37.13 13.42
N VAL A 676 -17.97 -36.83 12.12
CA VAL A 676 -18.21 -35.47 11.60
C VAL A 676 -19.67 -35.05 11.85
N ALA A 677 -20.61 -35.98 11.69
CA ALA A 677 -22.03 -35.76 11.98
C ALA A 677 -22.25 -35.38 13.44
N GLU A 678 -21.54 -36.03 14.37
CA GLU A 678 -21.62 -35.75 15.80
C GLU A 678 -20.96 -34.41 16.15
N ILE A 679 -19.81 -34.07 15.57
CA ILE A 679 -19.16 -32.76 15.76
C ILE A 679 -20.09 -31.63 15.30
N LEU A 680 -20.73 -31.79 14.14
CA LEU A 680 -21.69 -30.81 13.61
C LEU A 680 -22.94 -30.69 14.49
N ARG A 681 -23.46 -31.82 15.01
CA ARG A 681 -24.59 -31.82 15.95
C ARG A 681 -24.26 -31.07 17.23
N ILE A 682 -23.09 -31.34 17.82
CA ILE A 682 -22.62 -30.68 19.06
C ILE A 682 -22.51 -29.17 18.84
N GLU A 683 -21.91 -28.73 17.74
CA GLU A 683 -21.77 -27.30 17.48
C GLU A 683 -23.11 -26.60 17.22
N HIS A 684 -24.06 -27.28 16.56
CA HIS A 684 -25.43 -26.78 16.42
C HIS A 684 -26.11 -26.58 17.79
N VAL A 685 -25.98 -27.54 18.70
CA VAL A 685 -26.53 -27.43 20.07
C VAL A 685 -25.91 -26.25 20.82
N ARG A 686 -24.58 -26.09 20.75
CA ARG A 686 -23.88 -24.93 21.35
C ARG A 686 -24.37 -23.59 20.80
N LEU A 687 -24.64 -23.51 19.49
CA LEU A 687 -25.22 -22.31 18.89
C LEU A 687 -26.59 -21.99 19.48
N LEU A 688 -27.45 -22.99 19.68
CA LEU A 688 -28.78 -22.80 20.28
C LEU A 688 -28.69 -22.35 21.75
N GLU A 689 -27.75 -22.89 22.51
CA GLU A 689 -27.49 -22.50 23.91
C GLU A 689 -27.01 -21.04 23.99
N ASN A 690 -26.07 -20.64 23.12
CA ASN A 690 -25.53 -19.27 23.08
C ASN A 690 -26.54 -18.23 22.56
N HIS A 691 -27.54 -18.63 21.77
CA HIS A 691 -28.64 -17.75 21.32
C HIS A 691 -29.80 -17.68 22.32
N SER A 692 -29.70 -18.36 23.47
CA SER A 692 -30.70 -18.35 24.53
C SER A 692 -30.28 -17.57 25.81
N PRO A 693 -29.74 -16.33 25.78
CA PRO A 693 -29.35 -15.62 27.00
C PRO A 693 -30.50 -14.84 27.68
N ASN A 694 -31.77 -15.25 27.57
CA ASN A 694 -32.91 -14.53 28.20
C ASN A 694 -34.01 -15.45 28.76
N LEU A 695 -33.64 -16.59 29.37
CA LEU A 695 -34.56 -17.38 30.19
C LEU A 695 -33.84 -17.91 31.43
N GLN A 696 -33.40 -17.00 32.31
CA GLN A 696 -33.29 -17.23 33.75
C GLN A 696 -33.68 -15.97 34.51
#